data_AF-A0A3R6A328-F1
#
_entry.id   AF-A0A3R6A328-F1
#
_cell.length_a   1.000
_cell.length_b   1.000
_cell.length_c   1.000
_cell.angle_alpha   90.00
_cell.angle_beta   90.00
_cell.angle_gamma   90.00
#
_symmetry.space_group_name_H-M   'P 1'
#
loop_
_entity.id
_entity.type
_entity.pdbx_description
1 polymer ?
#
loop_
_entity_poly.entity_id
_entity_poly.type
_entity_poly.pdbx_seq_one_letter_code
_entity_poly.pdbx_strand_id
1 'polypeptide(L)'
;MSEDMRQEDTNMKFKNLPQKEQEGYVINYTDPIKIKIYLLCYQNVEKAIKKLKENDKDALSIDTIIRREDTEEHIKASANDTIPVIKVLISEGKYFHKKRDYQTLAELVEKESRALNMIPKEFVTDELVDHAIKHQKYLHVRDIPARFMTAKRFVTLCKKDWSAVNWLSQYIDLLSDENLLEVICENSGGLREIPIERWNKNLLYHYLEYCVRNYKDTGFTDYMIKLPDELKDKVFYQCCCMTGGFHYSKIPENLKKIVISWKLIAETIRRWDIYDRGNGNHMYYNGLGWMLQYLPEEFKSKEVCLEVCKRYPYAIRYVPNEFVEDDSFWNELLSNGCYTPLLNLEKDQEKHLSNKYRDFKKEVTKDDELHNGSYNPKTEEDWKLFLSKHGAKITEMPNKFLTVDMLLIAMRSNSFAVERNTDIIDKLSDVDKESFWKKVVEEKLFNRPISVPDEYMSEDVICEWVKGKYCYDTNDISKVYRTENVLVEFAKAHPDRFTFGYEEQTQSLIDTMMSLQTKDICKGMYLKKVRPDLRRKELVDELCISVPREMISLDTITKEQIDGIISRFPGLIVEAPMWYIRELRADGEHNSVKNMEDKKMSLSSENNSLIDGPLNVPLKKQIEFTDIRVDEWEQISLFDLLGA
;
A
#
# COMPACT_ATOMS: atom_id res chain seq x y z
N MET A 1 -13.37 -50.15 -17.65
CA MET A 1 -13.08 -50.35 -19.09
C MET A 1 -13.31 -49.01 -19.78
N SER A 2 -12.32 -48.37 -20.39
CA SER A 2 -10.94 -48.80 -20.64
C SER A 2 -9.96 -47.64 -20.43
N GLU A 3 -8.84 -47.96 -19.79
CA GLU A 3 -7.56 -47.32 -20.08
C GLU A 3 -7.23 -47.50 -21.57
N ASP A 4 -6.71 -46.44 -22.21
CA ASP A 4 -5.98 -46.36 -23.50
C ASP A 4 -6.38 -45.05 -24.23
N MET A 5 -5.48 -44.11 -24.57
CA MET A 5 -4.02 -44.04 -24.41
C MET A 5 -3.56 -42.63 -24.02
N ARG A 6 -2.45 -42.55 -23.29
CA ARG A 6 -1.61 -41.34 -23.19
C ARG A 6 -0.66 -41.31 -24.39
N GLN A 7 -0.89 -40.44 -25.38
CA GLN A 7 0.14 -39.83 -26.23
C GLN A 7 -0.50 -38.88 -27.25
N GLU A 8 -0.13 -37.59 -27.16
CA GLU A 8 0.28 -36.69 -28.26
C GLU A 8 0.21 -35.23 -27.80
N ASP A 9 1.22 -34.83 -27.02
CA ASP A 9 1.47 -33.43 -26.67
C ASP A 9 2.79 -33.00 -27.33
N THR A 10 2.74 -32.63 -28.62
CA THR A 10 3.78 -31.85 -29.33
C THR A 10 3.26 -31.38 -30.70
N ASN A 11 2.56 -30.24 -30.76
CA ASN A 11 2.63 -29.28 -31.90
C ASN A 11 1.75 -28.04 -31.70
N MET A 12 1.90 -27.33 -30.57
CA MET A 12 1.28 -26.01 -30.41
C MET A 12 2.12 -24.95 -31.16
N LYS A 13 1.87 -24.81 -32.47
CA LYS A 13 2.43 -23.70 -33.25
C LYS A 13 1.82 -22.38 -32.77
N PHE A 14 2.57 -21.59 -32.01
CA PHE A 14 2.20 -20.22 -31.68
C PHE A 14 1.94 -19.42 -32.96
N LYS A 15 0.82 -18.70 -33.02
CA LYS A 15 0.50 -17.84 -34.17
C LYS A 15 1.48 -16.67 -34.19
N ASN A 16 2.06 -16.39 -35.35
CA ASN A 16 2.77 -15.13 -35.57
C ASN A 16 1.77 -13.96 -35.44
N LEU A 17 2.11 -12.94 -34.65
CA LEU A 17 1.32 -11.72 -34.50
C LEU A 17 1.23 -10.96 -35.84
N PRO A 18 0.09 -10.31 -36.16
CA PRO A 18 -0.08 -9.53 -37.38
C PRO A 18 0.97 -8.44 -37.54
N GLN A 19 1.35 -8.16 -38.79
CA GLN A 19 2.45 -7.26 -39.11
C GLN A 19 2.17 -5.78 -38.78
N LYS A 20 0.89 -5.39 -38.64
CA LYS A 20 0.43 -4.01 -38.40
C LYS A 20 0.36 -3.58 -36.92
N GLU A 21 0.52 -4.50 -35.96
CA GLU A 21 0.42 -4.17 -34.52
C GLU A 21 1.81 -3.95 -33.87
N GLN A 22 2.86 -3.72 -34.69
CA GLN A 22 4.25 -3.75 -34.23
C GLN A 22 4.86 -2.35 -33.99
N GLU A 23 4.10 -1.28 -34.24
CA GLU A 23 4.62 0.08 -34.42
C GLU A 23 4.61 0.98 -33.16
N GLY A 24 4.36 0.44 -31.94
CA GLY A 24 4.16 1.30 -30.76
C GLY A 24 4.48 0.76 -29.37
N TYR A 25 5.23 -0.34 -29.20
CA TYR A 25 5.37 -1.00 -27.89
C TYR A 25 6.81 -1.16 -27.38
N VAL A 26 7.02 -0.74 -26.13
CA VAL A 26 8.23 -1.01 -25.35
C VAL A 26 8.14 -2.42 -24.76
N ILE A 27 9.18 -3.20 -24.99
CA ILE A 27 9.29 -4.57 -24.49
C ILE A 27 10.23 -4.57 -23.30
N ASN A 28 9.75 -5.05 -22.15
CA ASN A 28 10.50 -5.01 -20.90
C ASN A 28 10.69 -6.45 -20.38
N TYR A 29 11.94 -6.90 -20.29
CA TYR A 29 12.30 -8.26 -19.88
C TYR A 29 12.27 -8.40 -18.34
N THR A 30 11.49 -9.34 -17.82
CA THR A 30 11.57 -9.80 -16.42
C THR A 30 12.13 -11.23 -16.43
N ASP A 31 13.10 -11.66 -15.62
CA ASP A 31 13.73 -11.10 -14.43
C ASP A 31 15.28 -11.16 -14.59
N PRO A 32 15.99 -10.02 -14.66
CA PRO A 32 17.45 -9.99 -14.76
C PRO A 32 18.19 -10.67 -13.61
N ILE A 33 17.57 -10.75 -12.42
CA ILE A 33 18.16 -11.33 -11.21
C ILE A 33 18.26 -12.86 -11.35
N LYS A 34 17.22 -13.53 -11.87
CA LYS A 34 17.27 -14.98 -12.13
C LYS A 34 18.38 -15.38 -13.09
N ILE A 35 18.56 -14.63 -14.18
CA ILE A 35 19.64 -14.86 -15.16
C ILE A 35 21.00 -14.68 -14.48
N LYS A 36 21.15 -13.64 -13.65
CA LYS A 36 22.35 -13.35 -12.88
C LYS A 36 22.68 -14.47 -11.87
N ILE A 37 21.70 -14.99 -11.13
CA ILE A 37 21.86 -16.15 -10.22
C ILE A 37 22.37 -17.38 -10.99
N TYR A 38 21.74 -17.71 -12.11
CA TYR A 38 22.14 -18.86 -12.93
C TYR A 38 23.58 -18.73 -13.46
N LEU A 39 23.97 -17.54 -13.95
CA LEU A 39 25.33 -17.29 -14.42
C LEU A 39 26.38 -17.35 -13.30
N LEU A 40 26.03 -16.94 -12.07
CA LEU A 40 26.91 -17.07 -10.90
C LEU A 40 27.13 -18.53 -10.46
N CYS A 41 26.10 -19.38 -10.54
CA CYS A 41 26.21 -20.80 -10.19
C CYS A 41 27.01 -21.62 -11.22
N TYR A 42 26.96 -21.27 -12.51
CA TYR A 42 27.52 -22.08 -13.60
C TYR A 42 28.71 -21.43 -14.32
N GLN A 43 29.92 -21.89 -13.97
CA GLN A 43 31.25 -21.37 -14.34
C GLN A 43 31.59 -21.13 -15.85
N ASN A 44 30.73 -21.47 -16.81
CA ASN A 44 30.99 -21.30 -18.25
C ASN A 44 29.70 -20.97 -19.01
N VAL A 45 29.73 -19.91 -19.82
CA VAL A 45 28.67 -19.46 -20.73
C VAL A 45 28.12 -20.60 -21.60
N GLU A 46 28.99 -21.45 -22.16
CA GLU A 46 28.55 -22.58 -22.97
C GLU A 46 27.75 -23.60 -22.16
N LYS A 47 28.13 -23.83 -20.89
CA LYS A 47 27.36 -24.69 -19.98
C LYS A 47 26.04 -24.04 -19.56
N ALA A 48 26.03 -22.72 -19.33
CA ALA A 48 24.80 -21.99 -19.01
C ALA A 48 23.81 -21.99 -20.19
N ILE A 49 24.27 -21.63 -21.40
CA ILE A 49 23.48 -21.65 -22.64
C ILE A 49 23.04 -23.08 -22.97
N LYS A 50 23.92 -24.08 -22.81
CA LYS A 50 23.55 -25.49 -23.01
C LYS A 50 22.47 -25.93 -22.03
N LYS A 51 22.59 -25.61 -20.74
CA LYS A 51 21.60 -26.00 -19.71
C LYS A 51 20.27 -25.26 -19.86
N LEU A 52 20.29 -23.99 -20.30
CA LEU A 52 19.10 -23.23 -20.72
C LEU A 52 18.40 -23.85 -21.95
N LYS A 53 19.16 -24.38 -22.92
CA LYS A 53 18.62 -25.10 -24.09
C LYS A 53 18.16 -26.53 -23.76
N GLU A 54 18.76 -27.18 -22.77
CA GLU A 54 18.40 -28.54 -22.34
C GLU A 54 17.19 -28.56 -21.41
N ASN A 55 16.93 -27.48 -20.66
CA ASN A 55 15.82 -27.38 -19.72
C ASN A 55 14.94 -26.18 -20.05
N ASP A 56 14.16 -26.30 -21.13
CA ASP A 56 13.35 -25.21 -21.71
C ASP A 56 12.41 -24.54 -20.68
N LYS A 57 11.98 -25.28 -19.63
CA LYS A 57 11.20 -24.73 -18.49
C LYS A 57 11.91 -23.60 -17.73
N ASP A 58 13.24 -23.55 -17.71
CA ASP A 58 13.99 -22.44 -17.12
C ASP A 58 14.08 -21.23 -18.06
N ALA A 59 14.20 -21.45 -19.38
CA ALA A 59 14.16 -20.37 -20.38
C ALA A 59 12.75 -19.75 -20.50
N LEU A 60 11.71 -20.58 -20.52
CA LEU A 60 10.27 -20.25 -20.51
C LEU A 60 9.79 -19.51 -19.24
N SER A 61 10.71 -19.09 -18.36
CA SER A 61 10.44 -18.35 -17.12
C SER A 61 11.08 -16.96 -17.08
N ILE A 62 11.62 -16.49 -18.22
CA ILE A 62 11.96 -15.08 -18.47
C ILE A 62 10.74 -14.46 -19.16
N ASP A 63 9.80 -13.97 -18.36
CA ASP A 63 8.52 -13.44 -18.84
C ASP A 63 8.70 -12.05 -19.46
N THR A 64 8.11 -11.88 -20.63
CA THR A 64 8.07 -10.59 -21.33
C THR A 64 6.64 -10.07 -21.29
N ILE A 65 6.42 -8.97 -20.55
CA ILE A 65 5.10 -8.37 -20.38
C ILE A 65 4.89 -7.34 -21.49
N ILE A 66 3.89 -7.56 -22.35
CA ILE A 66 3.35 -6.51 -23.19
C ILE A 66 2.20 -5.85 -22.43
N ARG A 67 2.35 -4.54 -22.15
CA ARG A 67 1.27 -3.72 -21.61
C ARG A 67 0.55 -3.02 -22.77
N ARG A 68 -0.70 -3.41 -23.01
CA ARG A 68 -1.70 -2.54 -23.65
C ARG A 68 -2.32 -1.65 -22.58
N GLU A 69 -3.00 -0.57 -22.96
CA GLU A 69 -3.58 0.40 -22.01
C GLU A 69 -4.50 -0.26 -20.97
N ASP A 70 -5.24 -1.31 -21.35
CA ASP A 70 -6.17 -2.05 -20.46
C ASP A 70 -5.88 -3.56 -20.27
N THR A 71 -4.78 -4.11 -20.85
CA THR A 71 -4.47 -5.56 -20.73
C THR A 71 -2.96 -5.86 -20.65
N GLU A 72 -2.59 -6.77 -19.76
CA GLU A 72 -1.24 -7.38 -19.72
C GLU A 72 -1.26 -8.73 -20.45
N GLU A 73 -0.45 -8.88 -21.49
CA GLU A 73 -0.30 -10.13 -22.26
C GLU A 73 1.13 -10.67 -22.11
N HIS A 74 1.26 -11.87 -21.54
CA HIS A 74 2.54 -12.52 -21.28
C HIS A 74 3.03 -13.24 -22.54
N ILE A 75 4.12 -12.77 -23.14
CA ILE A 75 4.80 -13.45 -24.24
C ILE A 75 6.08 -14.09 -23.72
N LYS A 76 6.28 -15.36 -24.06
CA LYS A 76 7.51 -16.09 -23.76
C LYS A 76 8.58 -15.71 -24.79
N ALA A 77 9.64 -15.03 -24.34
CA ALA A 77 10.80 -14.79 -25.18
C ALA A 77 11.44 -16.13 -25.58
N SER A 78 11.77 -16.31 -26.86
CA SER A 78 12.51 -17.51 -27.28
C SER A 78 13.99 -17.34 -26.98
N ALA A 79 14.72 -18.46 -26.83
CA ALA A 79 16.17 -18.42 -26.69
C ALA A 79 16.87 -17.65 -27.84
N ASN A 80 16.25 -17.57 -29.02
CA ASN A 80 16.80 -16.83 -30.16
C ASN A 80 16.66 -15.30 -30.02
N ASP A 81 15.71 -14.81 -29.23
CA ASP A 81 15.50 -13.37 -28.98
C ASP A 81 16.39 -12.87 -27.82
N THR A 82 16.66 -13.73 -26.82
CA THR A 82 17.55 -13.40 -25.69
C THR A 82 19.03 -13.42 -26.08
N ILE A 83 19.44 -14.23 -27.08
CA ILE A 83 20.85 -14.38 -27.48
C ILE A 83 21.48 -13.08 -28.01
N PRO A 84 20.86 -12.28 -28.90
CA PRO A 84 21.38 -10.98 -29.31
C PRO A 84 21.63 -10.01 -28.15
N VAL A 85 20.69 -9.91 -27.21
CA VAL A 85 20.81 -9.07 -26.01
C VAL A 85 22.00 -9.52 -25.15
N ILE A 86 22.13 -10.82 -24.89
CA ILE A 86 23.26 -11.40 -24.17
C ILE A 86 24.59 -11.12 -24.88
N LYS A 87 24.64 -11.21 -26.22
CA LYS A 87 25.86 -10.93 -27.00
C LYS A 87 26.32 -9.48 -26.87
N VAL A 88 25.41 -8.51 -26.98
CA VAL A 88 25.71 -7.07 -26.83
C VAL A 88 26.19 -6.73 -25.41
N LEU A 89 25.57 -7.34 -24.38
CA LEU A 89 26.01 -7.15 -23.00
C LEU A 89 27.41 -7.77 -22.71
N ILE A 90 27.77 -8.85 -23.43
CA ILE A 90 29.08 -9.51 -23.31
C ILE A 90 30.18 -8.75 -24.06
N SER A 91 29.93 -8.19 -25.25
CA SER A 91 30.96 -7.47 -26.02
C SER A 91 31.50 -6.25 -25.27
N GLU A 92 30.66 -5.62 -24.44
CA GLU A 92 31.00 -4.47 -23.60
C GLU A 92 31.65 -4.85 -22.24
N GLY A 93 32.09 -6.10 -22.07
CA GLY A 93 32.97 -6.52 -20.98
C GLY A 93 32.34 -6.59 -19.58
N LYS A 94 31.01 -6.52 -19.45
CA LYS A 94 30.32 -6.58 -18.15
C LYS A 94 30.06 -8.04 -17.74
N TYR A 95 30.53 -8.39 -16.54
CA TYR A 95 30.21 -9.62 -15.76
C TYR A 95 30.93 -10.96 -16.07
N PHE A 96 32.23 -11.07 -15.73
CA PHE A 96 32.85 -12.38 -15.41
C PHE A 96 33.93 -12.29 -14.33
N HIS A 97 33.84 -13.11 -13.26
CA HIS A 97 34.98 -13.48 -12.43
C HIS A 97 34.97 -14.99 -12.09
N LYS A 98 36.16 -15.59 -12.00
CA LYS A 98 36.42 -17.02 -12.26
C LYS A 98 36.32 -17.98 -11.06
N LYS A 99 35.87 -17.55 -9.88
CA LYS A 99 35.79 -18.40 -8.67
C LYS A 99 34.34 -18.52 -8.17
N ARG A 100 34.02 -19.65 -7.53
CA ARG A 100 32.76 -19.84 -6.78
C ARG A 100 32.78 -18.90 -5.59
N ASP A 101 32.28 -17.69 -5.79
CA ASP A 101 32.27 -16.69 -4.73
C ASP A 101 30.99 -16.82 -3.90
N TYR A 102 31.09 -17.62 -2.83
CA TYR A 102 30.07 -17.70 -1.80
C TYR A 102 29.76 -16.33 -1.18
N GLN A 103 30.69 -15.38 -1.23
CA GLN A 103 30.47 -14.02 -0.75
C GLN A 103 29.52 -13.25 -1.70
N THR A 104 29.76 -13.28 -3.01
CA THR A 104 28.82 -12.75 -4.01
C THR A 104 27.43 -13.41 -3.92
N LEU A 105 27.34 -14.73 -3.66
CA LEU A 105 26.06 -15.41 -3.43
C LEU A 105 25.37 -14.95 -2.14
N ALA A 106 26.12 -14.78 -1.04
CA ALA A 106 25.59 -14.26 0.22
C ALA A 106 25.09 -12.82 0.08
N GLU A 107 25.86 -11.93 -0.56
CA GLU A 107 25.44 -10.56 -0.87
C GLU A 107 24.18 -10.50 -1.74
N LEU A 108 24.03 -11.44 -2.67
CA LEU A 108 22.86 -11.53 -3.53
C LEU A 108 21.63 -12.00 -2.77
N VAL A 109 21.80 -12.99 -1.88
CA VAL A 109 20.75 -13.45 -0.96
C VAL A 109 20.33 -12.32 0.00
N GLU A 110 21.27 -11.54 0.53
CA GLU A 110 20.97 -10.37 1.39
C GLU A 110 20.14 -9.30 0.66
N LYS A 111 20.45 -9.02 -0.62
CA LYS A 111 19.83 -7.94 -1.40
C LYS A 111 18.50 -8.34 -2.06
N GLU A 112 18.34 -9.59 -2.49
CA GLU A 112 17.23 -10.02 -3.35
C GLU A 112 16.27 -10.98 -2.65
N SER A 113 14.98 -10.62 -2.63
CA SER A 113 13.93 -11.46 -2.04
C SER A 113 13.78 -12.78 -2.81
N ARG A 114 13.50 -13.89 -2.09
CA ARG A 114 13.36 -15.26 -2.65
C ARG A 114 14.62 -15.87 -3.29
N ALA A 115 15.75 -15.17 -3.35
CA ALA A 115 16.98 -15.67 -3.98
C ALA A 115 17.44 -17.05 -3.46
N LEU A 116 17.27 -17.34 -2.16
CA LEU A 116 17.61 -18.63 -1.57
C LEU A 116 16.82 -19.81 -2.18
N ASN A 117 15.56 -19.60 -2.56
CA ASN A 117 14.71 -20.61 -3.22
C ASN A 117 15.05 -20.76 -4.72
N MET A 118 15.68 -19.74 -5.31
CA MET A 118 16.15 -19.74 -6.70
C MET A 118 17.52 -20.42 -6.87
N ILE A 119 18.24 -20.68 -5.78
CA ILE A 119 19.50 -21.43 -5.78
C ILE A 119 19.19 -22.94 -5.87
N PRO A 120 19.82 -23.71 -6.78
CA PRO A 120 19.59 -25.15 -6.87
C PRO A 120 19.96 -25.86 -5.54
N LYS A 121 19.12 -26.83 -5.14
CA LYS A 121 19.11 -27.42 -3.78
C LYS A 121 20.42 -28.09 -3.36
N GLU A 122 21.29 -28.43 -4.30
CA GLU A 122 22.62 -29.00 -4.11
C GLU A 122 23.70 -27.96 -3.73
N PHE A 123 23.43 -26.66 -3.88
CA PHE A 123 24.34 -25.56 -3.52
C PHE A 123 23.95 -24.83 -2.22
N VAL A 124 22.83 -25.20 -1.59
CA VAL A 124 22.35 -24.60 -0.33
C VAL A 124 23.02 -25.31 0.85
N THR A 125 23.75 -24.56 1.69
CA THR A 125 24.45 -25.04 2.90
C THR A 125 23.89 -24.41 4.18
N ASP A 126 24.24 -24.96 5.35
CA ASP A 126 23.84 -24.42 6.65
C ASP A 126 24.30 -22.97 6.86
N GLU A 127 25.54 -22.64 6.48
CA GLU A 127 26.09 -21.29 6.64
C GLU A 127 25.34 -20.27 5.77
N LEU A 128 24.92 -20.68 4.57
CA LEU A 128 24.13 -19.83 3.67
C LEU A 128 22.71 -19.62 4.22
N VAL A 129 22.11 -20.65 4.82
CA VAL A 129 20.80 -20.55 5.49
C VAL A 129 20.87 -19.65 6.72
N ASP A 130 21.88 -19.81 7.59
CA ASP A 130 22.06 -18.93 8.76
C ASP A 130 22.37 -17.49 8.36
N HIS A 131 23.14 -17.29 7.29
CA HIS A 131 23.35 -15.96 6.71
C HIS A 131 22.05 -15.36 6.19
N ALA A 132 21.24 -16.12 5.45
CA ALA A 132 19.94 -15.69 4.95
C ALA A 132 18.99 -15.30 6.09
N ILE A 133 18.81 -16.17 7.09
CA ILE A 133 17.96 -15.90 8.27
C ILE A 133 18.42 -14.63 9.00
N LYS A 134 19.74 -14.41 9.12
CA LYS A 134 20.30 -13.25 9.81
C LYS A 134 20.17 -11.95 9.01
N HIS A 135 20.47 -11.96 7.72
CA HIS A 135 20.65 -10.75 6.90
C HIS A 135 19.44 -10.36 6.04
N GLN A 136 18.62 -11.32 5.59
CA GLN A 136 17.44 -10.98 4.79
C GLN A 136 16.39 -10.23 5.63
N LYS A 137 15.78 -9.22 5.00
CA LYS A 137 14.65 -8.45 5.55
C LYS A 137 13.34 -9.26 5.55
N TYR A 138 13.13 -10.08 4.52
CA TYR A 138 11.96 -10.94 4.37
C TYR A 138 12.40 -12.32 3.87
N LEU A 139 12.17 -13.36 4.67
CA LEU A 139 12.47 -14.76 4.35
C LEU A 139 11.33 -15.62 4.88
N HIS A 140 10.57 -16.27 4.00
CA HIS A 140 9.47 -17.13 4.43
C HIS A 140 9.98 -18.51 4.85
N VAL A 141 9.32 -19.12 5.84
CA VAL A 141 9.62 -20.48 6.34
C VAL A 141 9.71 -21.51 5.20
N ARG A 142 8.84 -21.41 4.19
CA ARG A 142 8.80 -22.30 3.01
C ARG A 142 10.02 -22.21 2.08
N ASP A 143 10.77 -21.11 2.12
CA ASP A 143 11.95 -20.90 1.27
C ASP A 143 13.20 -21.60 1.86
N ILE A 144 13.11 -22.06 3.11
CA ILE A 144 14.15 -22.84 3.79
C ILE A 144 13.84 -24.34 3.61
N PRO A 145 14.75 -25.15 3.04
CA PRO A 145 14.54 -26.59 2.94
C PRO A 145 14.42 -27.23 4.33
N ALA A 146 13.35 -28.01 4.56
CA ALA A 146 13.00 -28.57 5.87
C ALA A 146 14.15 -29.31 6.60
N ARG A 147 15.09 -29.93 5.86
CA ARG A 147 16.30 -30.58 6.41
C ARG A 147 17.22 -29.64 7.21
N PHE A 148 17.12 -28.32 7.00
CA PHE A 148 17.89 -27.30 7.69
C PHE A 148 17.08 -26.60 8.79
N MET A 149 15.82 -26.97 9.03
CA MET A 149 15.01 -26.34 10.08
C MET A 149 15.42 -26.88 11.45
N THR A 150 15.67 -25.97 12.39
CA THR A 150 15.97 -26.30 13.79
C THR A 150 15.13 -25.41 14.71
N ALA A 151 14.92 -25.82 15.96
CA ALA A 151 14.19 -25.03 16.96
C ALA A 151 14.67 -23.57 17.00
N LYS A 152 15.98 -23.35 17.16
CA LYS A 152 16.59 -22.02 17.21
C LYS A 152 16.35 -21.20 15.93
N ARG A 153 16.46 -21.82 14.75
CA ARG A 153 16.18 -21.16 13.46
C ARG A 153 14.70 -20.77 13.37
N PHE A 154 13.79 -21.65 13.78
CA PHE A 154 12.36 -21.40 13.77
C PHE A 154 11.94 -20.26 14.72
N VAL A 155 12.42 -20.27 15.98
CA VAL A 155 12.19 -19.17 16.94
C VAL A 155 12.71 -17.84 16.39
N THR A 156 13.91 -17.84 15.78
CA THR A 156 14.49 -16.64 15.14
C THR A 156 13.63 -16.11 13.99
N LEU A 157 12.99 -16.99 13.21
CA LEU A 157 12.06 -16.61 12.14
C LEU A 157 10.77 -16.02 12.70
N CYS A 158 10.16 -16.63 13.72
CA CYS A 158 8.97 -16.10 14.40
C CYS A 158 9.17 -14.71 15.02
N LYS A 159 10.39 -14.42 15.49
CA LYS A 159 10.81 -13.08 15.96
C LYS A 159 10.96 -12.05 14.85
N LYS A 160 11.27 -12.47 13.62
CA LYS A 160 11.51 -11.58 12.46
C LYS A 160 10.27 -11.35 11.60
N ASP A 161 9.46 -12.38 11.39
CA ASP A 161 8.30 -12.36 10.50
C ASP A 161 7.07 -12.88 11.25
N TRP A 162 6.09 -11.99 11.44
CA TRP A 162 4.84 -12.30 12.13
C TRP A 162 4.05 -13.44 11.46
N SER A 163 4.27 -13.70 10.16
CA SER A 163 3.60 -14.77 9.41
C SER A 163 4.22 -16.15 9.62
N ALA A 164 5.42 -16.23 10.22
CA ALA A 164 6.12 -17.51 10.43
C ALA A 164 5.42 -18.41 11.47
N VAL A 165 4.68 -17.84 12.43
CA VAL A 165 3.92 -18.64 13.42
C VAL A 165 2.79 -19.46 12.80
N ASN A 166 2.33 -19.15 11.59
CA ASN A 166 1.36 -19.98 10.86
C ASN A 166 1.92 -21.37 10.49
N TRP A 167 3.23 -21.61 10.71
CA TRP A 167 3.90 -22.88 10.53
C TRP A 167 4.23 -23.57 11.87
N LEU A 168 3.85 -22.97 13.02
CA LEU A 168 4.19 -23.45 14.35
C LEU A 168 3.69 -24.88 14.58
N SER A 169 2.47 -25.19 14.16
CA SER A 169 1.85 -26.51 14.25
C SER A 169 2.65 -27.61 13.51
N GLN A 170 3.37 -27.28 12.43
CA GLN A 170 4.23 -28.23 11.71
C GLN A 170 5.57 -28.51 12.44
N TYR A 171 6.06 -27.56 13.24
CA TYR A 171 7.38 -27.63 13.89
C TYR A 171 7.31 -27.71 15.43
N ILE A 172 6.11 -27.87 15.99
CA ILE A 172 5.84 -27.82 17.43
C ILE A 172 6.65 -28.85 18.24
N ASP A 173 6.86 -30.05 17.68
CA ASP A 173 7.62 -31.13 18.31
C ASP A 173 9.13 -30.85 18.40
N LEU A 174 9.64 -29.86 17.67
CA LEU A 174 11.02 -29.39 17.79
C LEU A 174 11.21 -28.42 18.97
N LEU A 175 10.13 -27.91 19.58
CA LEU A 175 10.18 -26.81 20.53
C LEU A 175 9.96 -27.30 21.98
N SER A 176 10.92 -26.99 22.86
CA SER A 176 10.68 -27.00 24.31
C SER A 176 9.65 -25.92 24.69
N ASP A 177 9.12 -26.01 25.90
CA ASP A 177 8.16 -25.02 26.41
C ASP A 177 8.80 -23.62 26.56
N GLU A 178 10.13 -23.55 26.79
CA GLU A 178 10.90 -22.30 26.81
C GLU A 178 10.94 -21.65 25.41
N ASN A 179 11.27 -22.46 24.38
CA ASN A 179 11.25 -22.01 22.98
C ASN A 179 9.83 -21.59 22.54
N LEU A 180 8.81 -22.30 23.01
CA LEU A 180 7.42 -22.02 22.70
C LEU A 180 6.95 -20.72 23.38
N LEU A 181 7.31 -20.51 24.65
CA LEU A 181 7.09 -19.26 25.39
C LEU A 181 7.75 -18.07 24.67
N GLU A 182 9.01 -18.23 24.24
CA GLU A 182 9.74 -17.21 23.47
C GLU A 182 9.00 -16.83 22.17
N VAL A 183 8.42 -17.80 21.45
CA VAL A 183 7.62 -17.55 20.24
C VAL A 183 6.33 -16.78 20.54
N ILE A 184 5.55 -17.19 21.54
CA ILE A 184 4.21 -16.59 21.80
C ILE A 184 4.27 -15.23 22.49
N CYS A 185 5.31 -14.97 23.28
CA CYS A 185 5.55 -13.67 23.90
C CYS A 185 5.88 -12.58 22.86
N GLU A 186 6.59 -12.96 21.80
CA GLU A 186 6.94 -12.09 20.68
C GLU A 186 5.80 -11.99 19.67
N ASN A 187 5.07 -13.09 19.44
CA ASN A 187 3.97 -13.16 18.48
C ASN A 187 2.79 -14.01 18.99
N SER A 188 1.79 -13.33 19.57
CA SER A 188 0.56 -13.94 20.09
C SER A 188 -0.31 -14.62 19.03
N GLY A 189 -0.06 -14.38 17.73
CA GLY A 189 -0.68 -15.15 16.65
C GLY A 189 -0.37 -16.65 16.74
N GLY A 190 0.78 -17.02 17.32
CA GLY A 190 1.16 -18.42 17.56
C GLY A 190 0.21 -19.19 18.48
N LEU A 191 -0.51 -18.53 19.38
CA LEU A 191 -1.48 -19.18 20.29
C LEU A 191 -2.52 -20.03 19.56
N ARG A 192 -2.85 -19.68 18.30
CA ARG A 192 -3.85 -20.37 17.48
C ARG A 192 -3.41 -21.76 17.04
N GLU A 193 -2.10 -21.95 16.90
CA GLU A 193 -1.42 -23.10 16.28
C GLU A 193 -0.86 -24.09 17.31
N ILE A 194 -1.01 -23.82 18.61
CA ILE A 194 -0.57 -24.71 19.69
C ILE A 194 -1.60 -25.82 19.88
N PRO A 195 -1.22 -27.11 19.76
CA PRO A 195 -2.10 -28.23 20.10
C PRO A 195 -2.54 -28.19 21.56
N ILE A 196 -3.75 -28.66 21.85
CA ILE A 196 -4.35 -28.61 23.19
C ILE A 196 -3.48 -29.36 24.20
N GLU A 197 -2.86 -30.44 23.76
CA GLU A 197 -2.00 -31.36 24.51
C GLU A 197 -0.66 -30.75 24.90
N ARG A 198 -0.24 -29.64 24.27
CA ARG A 198 0.99 -28.90 24.62
C ARG A 198 0.78 -27.87 25.72
N TRP A 199 -0.46 -27.51 26.04
CA TRP A 199 -0.73 -26.56 27.12
C TRP A 199 -0.56 -27.20 28.49
N ASN A 200 0.22 -26.55 29.34
CA ASN A 200 0.35 -26.87 30.75
C ASN A 200 0.34 -25.59 31.60
N LYS A 201 0.13 -25.76 32.91
CA LYS A 201 -0.03 -24.65 33.85
C LYS A 201 1.20 -23.73 33.90
N ASN A 202 2.42 -24.27 33.78
CA ASN A 202 3.64 -23.46 33.81
C ASN A 202 3.73 -22.59 32.57
N LEU A 203 3.62 -23.16 31.36
CA LEU A 203 3.66 -22.40 30.11
C LEU A 203 2.60 -21.29 30.07
N LEU A 204 1.36 -21.61 30.47
CA LEU A 204 0.27 -20.63 30.53
C LEU A 204 0.56 -19.50 31.51
N TYR A 205 1.06 -19.81 32.71
CA TYR A 205 1.28 -18.79 33.73
C TYR A 205 2.44 -17.86 33.40
N HIS A 206 3.55 -18.38 32.85
CA HIS A 206 4.65 -17.53 32.39
C HIS A 206 4.21 -16.63 31.23
N TYR A 207 3.34 -17.11 30.33
CA TYR A 207 2.77 -16.29 29.27
C TYR A 207 1.84 -15.18 29.80
N LEU A 208 0.93 -15.52 30.72
CA LEU A 208 0.05 -14.55 31.37
C LEU A 208 0.85 -13.51 32.17
N GLU A 209 1.85 -13.94 32.93
CA GLU A 209 2.76 -13.06 33.65
C GLU A 209 3.51 -12.13 32.70
N TYR A 210 4.01 -12.63 31.57
CA TYR A 210 4.63 -11.80 30.54
C TYR A 210 3.66 -10.74 30.00
N CYS A 211 2.43 -11.11 29.64
CA CYS A 211 1.42 -10.15 29.17
C CYS A 211 1.09 -9.09 30.24
N VAL A 212 0.91 -9.51 31.49
CA VAL A 212 0.63 -8.63 32.64
C VAL A 212 1.81 -7.69 32.92
N ARG A 213 3.06 -8.18 32.94
CA ARG A 213 4.24 -7.33 33.19
C ARG A 213 4.52 -6.34 32.04
N ASN A 214 4.22 -6.72 30.80
CA ASN A 214 4.52 -5.92 29.60
C ASN A 214 3.32 -5.13 29.05
N TYR A 215 2.20 -5.06 29.78
CA TYR A 215 0.97 -4.37 29.37
C TYR A 215 0.45 -4.81 27.97
N LYS A 216 0.65 -6.09 27.61
CA LYS A 216 0.13 -6.67 26.37
C LYS A 216 -1.24 -7.32 26.63
N ASP A 217 -2.11 -7.28 25.62
CA ASP A 217 -3.25 -8.20 25.56
C ASP A 217 -2.74 -9.66 25.60
N THR A 218 -3.45 -10.53 26.30
CA THR A 218 -3.22 -11.99 26.24
C THR A 218 -3.56 -12.59 24.88
N GLY A 219 -4.31 -11.86 24.04
CA GLY A 219 -4.77 -12.34 22.74
C GLY A 219 -5.80 -13.48 22.84
N PHE A 220 -6.15 -13.94 24.05
CA PHE A 220 -7.04 -15.09 24.25
C PHE A 220 -8.51 -14.80 23.90
N THR A 221 -8.88 -13.57 23.53
CA THR A 221 -10.26 -13.13 23.19
C THR A 221 -11.08 -14.15 22.40
N ASP A 222 -10.49 -14.79 21.38
CA ASP A 222 -11.13 -15.88 20.63
C ASP A 222 -10.64 -17.30 21.02
N TYR A 223 -9.47 -17.42 21.65
CA TYR A 223 -8.76 -18.70 21.88
C TYR A 223 -8.95 -19.30 23.27
N MET A 224 -9.58 -18.60 24.23
CA MET A 224 -9.95 -19.16 25.55
C MET A 224 -10.70 -20.48 25.45
N ILE A 225 -11.48 -20.68 24.39
CA ILE A 225 -12.29 -21.90 24.17
C ILE A 225 -11.38 -23.12 23.92
N LYS A 226 -10.20 -22.94 23.28
CA LYS A 226 -9.25 -24.03 22.99
C LYS A 226 -8.42 -24.48 24.20
N LEU A 227 -8.25 -23.64 25.21
CA LEU A 227 -7.52 -24.02 26.43
C LEU A 227 -8.29 -25.12 27.19
N PRO A 228 -7.61 -26.11 27.79
CA PRO A 228 -8.25 -27.04 28.74
C PRO A 228 -8.92 -26.29 29.89
N ASP A 229 -10.14 -26.70 30.28
CA ASP A 229 -10.89 -26.04 31.36
C ASP A 229 -10.18 -26.13 32.72
N GLU A 230 -9.40 -27.18 32.94
CA GLU A 230 -8.54 -27.40 34.12
C GLU A 230 -7.50 -26.29 34.33
N LEU A 231 -7.13 -25.56 33.28
CA LEU A 231 -6.19 -24.43 33.35
C LEU A 231 -6.88 -23.08 33.59
N LYS A 232 -8.22 -23.01 33.53
CA LYS A 232 -9.02 -21.77 33.63
C LYS A 232 -9.45 -21.52 35.07
N ASP A 233 -8.49 -21.40 35.97
CA ASP A 233 -8.77 -21.11 37.38
C ASP A 233 -8.91 -19.60 37.69
N LYS A 234 -9.04 -19.24 38.96
CA LYS A 234 -9.17 -17.85 39.42
C LYS A 234 -8.05 -16.96 38.87
N VAL A 235 -6.79 -17.44 38.91
CA VAL A 235 -5.61 -16.66 38.52
C VAL A 235 -5.63 -16.39 37.02
N PHE A 236 -5.98 -17.40 36.21
CA PHE A 236 -6.16 -17.24 34.76
C PHE A 236 -7.13 -16.09 34.44
N TYR A 237 -8.33 -16.10 35.02
CA TYR A 237 -9.33 -15.06 34.74
C TYR A 237 -8.90 -13.68 35.25
N GLN A 238 -8.28 -13.60 36.43
CA GLN A 238 -7.76 -12.32 36.96
C GLN A 238 -6.67 -11.74 36.06
N CYS A 239 -5.72 -12.55 35.57
CA CYS A 239 -4.71 -12.10 34.61
C CYS A 239 -5.35 -11.55 33.32
N CYS A 240 -6.33 -12.25 32.75
CA CYS A 240 -7.01 -11.78 31.53
C CYS A 240 -7.81 -10.49 31.79
N CYS A 241 -8.53 -10.37 32.91
CA CYS A 241 -9.24 -9.16 33.28
C CYS A 241 -8.31 -7.94 33.50
N MET A 242 -7.09 -8.16 34.00
CA MET A 242 -6.07 -7.10 34.09
C MET A 242 -5.58 -6.62 32.72
N THR A 243 -5.56 -7.49 31.70
CA THR A 243 -5.16 -7.11 30.33
C THR A 243 -6.32 -6.59 29.48
N GLY A 244 -7.58 -6.75 29.89
CA GLY A 244 -8.72 -6.22 29.14
C GLY A 244 -10.08 -6.41 29.80
N GLY A 245 -10.86 -5.33 29.89
CA GLY A 245 -12.20 -5.34 30.50
C GLY A 245 -13.23 -6.23 29.77
N PHE A 246 -13.00 -6.59 28.51
CA PHE A 246 -13.84 -7.57 27.79
C PHE A 246 -13.78 -8.97 28.41
N HIS A 247 -12.67 -9.34 29.08
CA HIS A 247 -12.53 -10.68 29.67
C HIS A 247 -13.47 -10.91 30.87
N TYR A 248 -14.05 -9.86 31.45
CA TYR A 248 -15.14 -10.00 32.43
C TYR A 248 -16.37 -10.72 31.84
N SER A 249 -16.60 -10.61 30.52
CA SER A 249 -17.64 -11.37 29.79
C SER A 249 -17.38 -12.88 29.75
N LYS A 250 -16.14 -13.31 29.97
CA LYS A 250 -15.69 -14.70 29.83
C LYS A 250 -15.62 -15.44 31.17
N ILE A 251 -15.85 -14.75 32.29
CA ILE A 251 -15.87 -15.35 33.62
C ILE A 251 -17.18 -16.16 33.77
N PRO A 252 -17.11 -17.48 34.05
CA PRO A 252 -18.28 -18.28 34.36
C PRO A 252 -19.06 -17.72 35.56
N GLU A 253 -20.39 -17.80 35.51
CA GLU A 253 -21.27 -17.16 36.52
C GLU A 253 -20.96 -17.64 37.95
N ASN A 254 -20.64 -18.92 38.11
CA ASN A 254 -20.24 -19.52 39.38
C ASN A 254 -18.87 -19.05 39.89
N LEU A 255 -18.02 -18.45 39.04
CA LEU A 255 -16.70 -17.93 39.40
C LEU A 255 -16.67 -16.41 39.58
N LYS A 256 -17.64 -15.65 39.06
CA LYS A 256 -17.67 -14.17 39.16
C LYS A 256 -17.44 -13.65 40.57
N LYS A 257 -18.14 -14.20 41.58
CA LYS A 257 -18.02 -13.82 43.00
C LYS A 257 -16.64 -14.10 43.63
N ILE A 258 -15.82 -14.95 43.00
CA ILE A 258 -14.50 -15.36 43.50
C ILE A 258 -13.38 -14.64 42.72
N VAL A 259 -13.61 -14.36 41.44
CA VAL A 259 -12.66 -13.71 40.52
C VAL A 259 -12.71 -12.19 40.64
N ILE A 260 -13.91 -11.60 40.61
CA ILE A 260 -14.10 -10.14 40.59
C ILE A 260 -13.90 -9.57 41.99
N SER A 261 -13.11 -8.50 42.08
CA SER A 261 -12.87 -7.75 43.31
C SER A 261 -12.58 -6.29 42.99
N TRP A 262 -12.74 -5.40 43.99
CA TRP A 262 -12.36 -3.99 43.86
C TRP A 262 -10.90 -3.80 43.43
N LYS A 263 -9.99 -4.65 43.91
CA LYS A 263 -8.57 -4.64 43.52
C LYS A 263 -8.39 -4.97 42.05
N LEU A 264 -9.10 -5.97 41.52
CA LEU A 264 -9.05 -6.33 40.11
C LEU A 264 -9.57 -5.18 39.23
N ILE A 265 -10.69 -4.56 39.62
CA ILE A 265 -11.30 -3.44 38.88
C ILE A 265 -10.36 -2.22 38.87
N ALA A 266 -9.84 -1.84 40.05
CA ALA A 266 -8.89 -0.74 40.17
C ALA A 266 -7.62 -0.99 39.34
N GLU A 267 -7.09 -2.22 39.35
CA GLU A 267 -5.91 -2.58 38.55
C GLU A 267 -6.21 -2.62 37.05
N THR A 268 -7.40 -3.08 36.63
CA THR A 268 -7.87 -2.97 35.23
C THR A 268 -7.88 -1.49 34.79
N ILE A 269 -8.50 -0.59 35.57
CA ILE A 269 -8.57 0.85 35.24
C ILE A 269 -7.16 1.47 35.24
N ARG A 270 -6.33 1.21 36.25
CA ARG A 270 -4.97 1.76 36.38
C ARG A 270 -4.06 1.36 35.21
N ARG A 271 -4.20 0.14 34.70
CA ARG A 271 -3.41 -0.35 33.54
C ARG A 271 -3.77 0.36 32.25
N TRP A 272 -5.06 0.58 32.02
CA TRP A 272 -5.55 1.40 30.92
C TRP A 272 -4.97 2.83 30.97
N ASP A 273 -4.89 3.40 32.18
CA ASP A 273 -4.33 4.73 32.41
C ASP A 273 -2.83 4.89 32.13
N ILE A 274 -2.05 3.81 32.28
CA ILE A 274 -0.62 3.78 31.92
C ILE A 274 -0.46 3.64 30.42
N TYR A 275 -1.28 2.78 29.82
CA TYR A 275 -1.26 2.50 28.39
C TYR A 275 -1.52 3.78 27.56
N ASP A 276 -2.60 4.51 27.88
CA ASP A 276 -3.03 5.73 27.17
C ASP A 276 -2.00 6.86 27.20
N ARG A 277 -1.13 6.90 28.22
CA ARG A 277 -0.17 7.98 28.45
C ARG A 277 1.24 7.77 27.89
N GLY A 278 1.58 6.58 27.39
CA GLY A 278 3.01 6.21 27.23
C GLY A 278 3.45 5.31 26.09
N ASN A 279 2.61 4.43 25.54
CA ASN A 279 3.05 3.45 24.51
C ASN A 279 2.01 3.30 23.40
N GLY A 280 2.36 3.71 22.17
CA GLY A 280 1.48 3.65 20.98
C GLY A 280 1.23 2.23 20.41
N ASN A 281 1.20 1.20 21.25
CA ASN A 281 1.03 -0.20 20.87
C ASN A 281 -0.44 -0.64 20.90
N HIS A 282 -1.23 -0.18 19.91
CA HIS A 282 -2.68 -0.44 19.74
C HIS A 282 -3.23 -1.66 20.48
N MET A 283 -3.76 -1.44 21.69
CA MET A 283 -4.71 -2.37 22.30
C MET A 283 -6.05 -2.20 21.57
N TYR A 284 -6.23 -2.97 20.48
CA TYR A 284 -7.35 -2.84 19.52
C TYR A 284 -8.76 -2.99 20.12
N TYR A 285 -8.88 -3.42 21.37
CA TYR A 285 -10.15 -3.71 22.02
C TYR A 285 -10.54 -2.62 23.00
N ASN A 286 -11.72 -2.07 22.74
CA ASN A 286 -12.60 -1.22 23.57
C ASN A 286 -12.92 -1.76 24.99
N GLY A 287 -12.15 -2.71 25.53
CA GLY A 287 -12.55 -3.62 26.59
C GLY A 287 -12.98 -2.97 27.90
N LEU A 288 -12.42 -1.82 28.28
CA LEU A 288 -12.84 -1.12 29.49
C LEU A 288 -14.30 -0.62 29.39
N GLY A 289 -14.76 -0.18 28.22
CA GLY A 289 -16.16 0.20 28.00
C GLY A 289 -17.14 -0.98 28.14
N TRP A 290 -16.69 -2.19 27.79
CA TRP A 290 -17.47 -3.43 27.96
C TRP A 290 -17.46 -3.93 29.41
N MET A 291 -16.51 -3.49 30.26
CA MET A 291 -16.42 -3.92 31.65
C MET A 291 -17.72 -3.63 32.42
N LEU A 292 -18.31 -2.44 32.25
CA LEU A 292 -19.58 -2.06 32.89
C LEU A 292 -20.76 -2.98 32.52
N GLN A 293 -20.74 -3.61 31.34
CA GLN A 293 -21.80 -4.54 30.93
C GLN A 293 -21.79 -5.84 31.75
N TYR A 294 -20.61 -6.29 32.19
CA TYR A 294 -20.43 -7.62 32.81
C TYR A 294 -20.06 -7.56 34.30
N LEU A 295 -19.77 -6.37 34.83
CA LEU A 295 -19.65 -6.16 36.27
C LEU A 295 -21.00 -6.40 36.97
N PRO A 296 -21.02 -7.14 38.10
CA PRO A 296 -22.15 -7.15 39.01
C PRO A 296 -22.49 -5.73 39.49
N GLU A 297 -23.76 -5.46 39.78
CA GLU A 297 -24.23 -4.13 40.18
C GLU A 297 -23.50 -3.59 41.41
N GLU A 298 -23.14 -4.45 42.38
CA GLU A 298 -22.38 -4.04 43.58
C GLU A 298 -20.99 -3.46 43.28
N PHE A 299 -20.48 -3.60 42.06
CA PHE A 299 -19.19 -3.07 41.61
C PHE A 299 -19.30 -1.86 40.66
N LYS A 300 -20.52 -1.47 40.26
CA LYS A 300 -20.75 -0.29 39.42
C LYS A 300 -20.89 0.97 40.27
N SER A 301 -19.84 1.37 40.98
CA SER A 301 -19.87 2.65 41.71
C SER A 301 -19.89 3.84 40.74
N LYS A 302 -20.34 4.99 41.24
CA LYS A 302 -20.36 6.25 40.49
C LYS A 302 -18.98 6.58 39.90
N GLU A 303 -17.91 6.36 40.67
CA GLU A 303 -16.52 6.60 40.28
C GLU A 303 -16.08 5.65 39.15
N VAL A 304 -16.41 4.36 39.24
CA VAL A 304 -16.13 3.39 38.17
C VAL A 304 -16.89 3.78 36.90
N CYS A 305 -18.17 4.14 37.01
CA CYS A 305 -18.97 4.60 35.89
C CYS A 305 -18.39 5.87 35.25
N LEU A 306 -17.98 6.86 36.04
CA LEU A 306 -17.33 8.09 35.56
C LEU A 306 -16.04 7.80 34.81
N GLU A 307 -15.12 7.03 35.39
CA GLU A 307 -13.82 6.74 34.75
C GLU A 307 -13.98 5.93 33.47
N VAL A 308 -14.92 4.99 33.40
CA VAL A 308 -15.21 4.27 32.15
C VAL A 308 -15.86 5.19 31.13
N CYS A 309 -16.90 5.96 31.49
CA CYS A 309 -17.64 6.80 30.53
C CYS A 309 -16.84 8.00 30.00
N LYS A 310 -15.89 8.56 30.77
CA LYS A 310 -14.96 9.61 30.30
C LYS A 310 -14.08 9.13 29.14
N ARG A 311 -13.71 7.83 29.12
CA ARG A 311 -12.88 7.20 28.08
C ARG A 311 -13.71 6.52 26.99
N TYR A 312 -14.86 5.97 27.35
CA TYR A 312 -15.76 5.21 26.49
C TYR A 312 -17.20 5.70 26.60
N PRO A 313 -17.56 6.79 25.90
CA PRO A 313 -18.89 7.41 25.98
C PRO A 313 -20.08 6.48 25.75
N TYR A 314 -19.92 5.46 24.89
CA TYR A 314 -20.97 4.48 24.59
C TYR A 314 -21.30 3.54 25.76
N ALA A 315 -20.44 3.46 26.79
CA ALA A 315 -20.63 2.63 27.97
C ALA A 315 -21.70 3.18 28.93
N ILE A 316 -22.18 4.42 28.71
CA ILE A 316 -23.27 5.07 29.45
C ILE A 316 -24.54 4.21 29.52
N ARG A 317 -24.79 3.38 28.50
CA ARG A 317 -25.91 2.41 28.45
C ARG A 317 -25.90 1.35 29.55
N TYR A 318 -24.75 1.12 30.19
CA TYR A 318 -24.57 0.13 31.26
C TYR A 318 -24.49 0.76 32.65
N VAL A 319 -24.57 2.09 32.73
CA VAL A 319 -24.57 2.86 33.99
C VAL A 319 -25.95 2.73 34.66
N PRO A 320 -26.01 2.42 35.97
CA PRO A 320 -27.24 2.41 36.74
C PRO A 320 -28.04 3.72 36.62
N ASN A 321 -29.37 3.60 36.47
CA ASN A 321 -30.25 4.76 36.27
C ASN A 321 -30.19 5.78 37.41
N GLU A 322 -29.86 5.35 38.64
CA GLU A 322 -29.65 6.24 39.79
C GLU A 322 -28.54 7.28 39.57
N PHE A 323 -27.52 7.00 38.74
CA PHE A 323 -26.51 7.99 38.36
C PHE A 323 -26.90 8.79 37.11
N VAL A 324 -27.82 8.28 36.28
CA VAL A 324 -28.41 9.03 35.17
C VAL A 324 -29.34 10.14 35.68
N GLU A 325 -30.00 9.92 36.82
CA GLU A 325 -30.80 10.91 37.55
C GLU A 325 -29.94 11.95 38.31
N ASP A 326 -28.68 11.64 38.58
CA ASP A 326 -27.76 12.50 39.35
C ASP A 326 -27.10 13.57 38.46
N ASP A 327 -27.62 14.80 38.53
CA ASP A 327 -27.04 15.98 37.87
C ASP A 327 -25.53 16.17 38.15
N SER A 328 -25.01 15.73 39.31
CA SER A 328 -23.58 15.84 39.64
C SER A 328 -22.70 14.83 38.88
N PHE A 329 -23.23 13.65 38.54
CA PHE A 329 -22.56 12.70 37.63
C PHE A 329 -22.37 13.36 36.25
N TRP A 330 -23.42 14.00 35.72
CA TRP A 330 -23.35 14.72 34.44
C TRP A 330 -22.46 15.97 34.47
N ASN A 331 -22.49 16.75 35.55
CA ASN A 331 -21.59 17.90 35.70
C ASN A 331 -20.10 17.47 35.64
N GLU A 332 -19.75 16.33 36.25
CA GLU A 332 -18.37 15.82 36.21
C GLU A 332 -18.02 15.18 34.86
N LEU A 333 -18.89 14.29 34.34
CA LEU A 333 -18.67 13.58 33.08
C LEU A 333 -18.49 14.53 31.88
N LEU A 334 -19.23 15.64 31.88
CA LEU A 334 -19.25 16.62 30.79
C LEU A 334 -18.29 17.81 31.03
N SER A 335 -17.54 17.84 32.14
CA SER A 335 -16.68 18.95 32.54
C SER A 335 -15.63 19.36 31.50
N ASN A 336 -15.18 18.41 30.67
CA ASN A 336 -14.21 18.61 29.60
C ASN A 336 -14.84 18.91 28.23
N GLY A 337 -16.15 19.18 28.16
CA GLY A 337 -16.87 19.47 26.92
C GLY A 337 -17.21 18.26 26.05
N CYS A 338 -16.87 17.03 26.48
CA CYS A 338 -17.23 15.80 25.77
C CYS A 338 -18.71 15.46 25.99
N TYR A 339 -19.57 15.86 25.06
CA TYR A 339 -21.03 15.60 25.10
C TYR A 339 -21.45 14.26 24.49
N THR A 340 -20.50 13.49 23.93
CA THR A 340 -20.74 12.18 23.32
C THR A 340 -21.48 11.16 24.22
N PRO A 341 -21.37 11.18 25.57
CA PRO A 341 -22.18 10.31 26.42
C PRO A 341 -23.69 10.61 26.35
N LEU A 342 -24.09 11.88 26.18
CA LEU A 342 -25.52 12.23 26.01
C LEU A 342 -26.09 11.65 24.72
N LEU A 343 -25.33 11.68 23.63
CA LEU A 343 -25.72 11.11 22.33
C LEU A 343 -25.88 9.58 22.37
N ASN A 344 -25.20 8.90 23.30
CA ASN A 344 -25.19 7.44 23.43
C ASN A 344 -26.20 6.87 24.43
N LEU A 345 -27.01 7.70 25.09
CA LEU A 345 -28.06 7.24 26.00
C LEU A 345 -29.12 6.41 25.27
N GLU A 346 -29.56 5.33 25.91
CA GLU A 346 -30.69 4.55 25.40
C GLU A 346 -32.03 5.23 25.74
N LYS A 347 -33.06 5.02 24.90
CA LYS A 347 -34.35 5.75 24.99
C LYS A 347 -35.07 5.57 26.32
N ASP A 348 -34.83 4.44 26.99
CA ASP A 348 -35.37 4.14 28.31
C ASP A 348 -34.54 4.75 29.45
N GLN A 349 -33.25 5.05 29.24
CA GLN A 349 -32.44 5.89 30.14
C GLN A 349 -32.81 7.37 30.01
N GLU A 350 -33.16 7.86 28.81
CA GLU A 350 -33.53 9.27 28.60
C GLU A 350 -34.70 9.76 29.50
N LYS A 351 -35.56 8.87 30.00
CA LYS A 351 -36.64 9.24 30.94
C LYS A 351 -36.10 9.65 32.33
N HIS A 352 -34.90 9.20 32.68
CA HIS A 352 -34.20 9.49 33.94
C HIS A 352 -33.41 10.81 33.90
N LEU A 353 -33.18 11.41 32.70
CA LEU A 353 -32.55 12.72 32.60
C LEU A 353 -33.41 13.84 33.21
N SER A 354 -32.75 14.71 33.99
CA SER A 354 -33.29 16.01 34.40
C SER A 354 -33.59 16.89 33.18
N ASN A 355 -34.48 17.88 33.33
CA ASN A 355 -34.87 18.77 32.23
C ASN A 355 -33.67 19.52 31.63
N LYS A 356 -32.70 19.93 32.46
CA LYS A 356 -31.45 20.58 32.06
C LYS A 356 -30.71 19.76 31.00
N TYR A 357 -30.44 18.48 31.29
CA TYR A 357 -29.70 17.61 30.36
C TYR A 357 -30.56 17.08 29.21
N ARG A 358 -31.88 16.97 29.40
CA ARG A 358 -32.83 16.66 28.33
C ARG A 358 -32.84 17.76 27.26
N ASP A 359 -32.78 19.02 27.64
CA ASP A 359 -32.74 20.14 26.69
C ASP A 359 -31.35 20.28 26.06
N PHE A 360 -30.27 20.19 26.84
CA PHE A 360 -28.91 20.20 26.31
C PHE A 360 -28.65 19.04 25.32
N LYS A 361 -29.21 17.84 25.56
CA LYS A 361 -29.14 16.73 24.60
C LYS A 361 -29.78 17.09 23.26
N LYS A 362 -30.87 17.86 23.21
CA LYS A 362 -31.50 18.27 21.94
C LYS A 362 -30.60 19.22 21.15
N GLU A 363 -29.97 20.18 21.83
CA GLU A 363 -29.04 21.13 21.23
C GLU A 363 -27.83 20.40 20.62
N VAL A 364 -27.21 19.52 21.40
CA VAL A 364 -26.09 18.66 20.98
C VAL A 364 -26.50 17.73 19.82
N THR A 365 -27.69 17.13 19.89
CA THR A 365 -28.20 16.27 18.79
C THR A 365 -28.37 17.08 17.50
N LYS A 366 -28.92 18.31 17.57
CA LYS A 366 -29.06 19.17 16.38
C LYS A 366 -27.70 19.56 15.80
N ASP A 367 -26.69 19.85 16.61
CA ASP A 367 -25.36 20.20 16.07
C ASP A 367 -24.63 18.99 15.47
N ASP A 368 -24.72 17.81 16.10
CA ASP A 368 -24.18 16.55 15.55
C ASP A 368 -24.86 16.18 14.22
N GLU A 369 -26.19 16.21 14.16
CA GLU A 369 -26.97 16.01 12.92
C GLU A 369 -26.60 17.02 11.81
N LEU A 370 -26.34 18.29 12.17
CA LEU A 370 -25.88 19.33 11.25
C LEU A 370 -24.41 19.14 10.83
N HIS A 371 -23.58 18.54 11.67
CA HIS A 371 -22.18 18.24 11.35
C HIS A 371 -22.09 17.01 10.42
N ASN A 372 -22.78 15.93 10.78
CA ASN A 372 -22.74 14.64 10.10
C ASN A 372 -23.61 14.57 8.82
N GLY A 373 -24.52 15.54 8.62
CA GLY A 373 -25.36 15.63 7.41
C GLY A 373 -26.68 14.85 7.46
N SER A 374 -27.12 14.41 8.65
CA SER A 374 -28.39 13.71 8.88
C SER A 374 -29.53 14.60 9.39
N TYR A 375 -29.27 15.88 9.65
CA TYR A 375 -30.30 16.86 10.03
C TYR A 375 -31.48 16.86 9.04
N ASN A 376 -32.69 17.09 9.56
CA ASN A 376 -33.93 17.00 8.80
C ASN A 376 -34.69 18.35 8.80
N PRO A 377 -34.37 19.28 7.89
CA PRO A 377 -34.88 20.65 7.88
C PRO A 377 -36.41 20.74 7.77
N LYS A 378 -37.03 21.70 8.47
CA LYS A 378 -38.48 21.93 8.44
C LYS A 378 -38.88 23.30 7.90
N THR A 379 -38.10 24.34 8.18
CA THR A 379 -38.33 25.71 7.67
C THR A 379 -37.37 26.10 6.54
N GLU A 380 -37.58 27.27 5.94
CA GLU A 380 -36.65 27.83 4.96
C GLU A 380 -35.28 28.12 5.59
N GLU A 381 -35.27 28.64 6.82
CA GLU A 381 -34.06 28.94 7.60
C GLU A 381 -33.28 27.68 7.96
N ASP A 382 -33.97 26.58 8.31
CA ASP A 382 -33.33 25.28 8.50
C ASP A 382 -32.65 24.80 7.21
N TRP A 383 -33.30 24.98 6.04
CA TRP A 383 -32.71 24.61 4.74
C TRP A 383 -31.50 25.48 4.41
N LYS A 384 -31.56 26.80 4.63
CA LYS A 384 -30.40 27.70 4.44
C LYS A 384 -29.22 27.29 5.33
N LEU A 385 -29.48 27.01 6.61
CA LEU A 385 -28.44 26.55 7.54
C LEU A 385 -27.85 25.21 7.11
N PHE A 386 -28.69 24.24 6.74
CA PHE A 386 -28.25 22.90 6.34
C PHE A 386 -27.44 22.92 5.03
N LEU A 387 -27.93 23.61 4.00
CA LEU A 387 -27.26 23.75 2.70
C LEU A 387 -25.97 24.57 2.79
N SER A 388 -25.84 25.48 3.76
CA SER A 388 -24.58 26.21 4.00
C SER A 388 -23.43 25.28 4.44
N LYS A 389 -23.77 24.17 5.12
CA LYS A 389 -22.81 23.12 5.54
C LYS A 389 -22.73 21.94 4.57
N HIS A 390 -23.85 21.59 3.93
CA HIS A 390 -24.02 20.38 3.12
C HIS A 390 -24.67 20.67 1.76
N GLY A 391 -24.07 21.54 0.94
CA GLY A 391 -24.68 21.99 -0.32
C GLY A 391 -25.21 20.87 -1.24
N ALA A 392 -24.54 19.72 -1.29
CA ALA A 392 -24.96 18.56 -2.09
C ALA A 392 -26.35 18.00 -1.75
N LYS A 393 -26.90 18.35 -0.57
CA LYS A 393 -28.25 17.97 -0.11
C LYS A 393 -29.38 18.76 -0.77
N ILE A 394 -29.06 19.69 -1.68
CA ILE A 394 -30.06 20.48 -2.44
C ILE A 394 -31.07 19.61 -3.20
N THR A 395 -30.68 18.39 -3.61
CA THR A 395 -31.55 17.42 -4.30
C THR A 395 -32.60 16.77 -3.39
N GLU A 396 -32.39 16.76 -2.08
CA GLU A 396 -33.34 16.27 -1.08
C GLU A 396 -34.35 17.36 -0.65
N MET A 397 -34.15 18.61 -1.09
CA MET A 397 -34.98 19.75 -0.73
C MET A 397 -36.34 19.73 -1.46
N PRO A 398 -37.48 19.87 -0.75
CA PRO A 398 -38.78 20.01 -1.38
C PRO A 398 -38.87 21.26 -2.27
N ASN A 399 -39.36 21.10 -3.51
CA ASN A 399 -39.50 22.19 -4.51
C ASN A 399 -40.18 23.47 -3.98
N LYS A 400 -41.03 23.39 -2.95
CA LYS A 400 -41.68 24.57 -2.33
C LYS A 400 -40.71 25.58 -1.69
N PHE A 401 -39.46 25.17 -1.43
CA PHE A 401 -38.39 26.01 -0.90
C PHE A 401 -37.37 26.42 -1.98
N LEU A 402 -37.53 25.98 -3.23
CA LEU A 402 -36.57 26.23 -4.29
C LEU A 402 -36.57 27.71 -4.70
N THR A 403 -35.42 28.34 -4.56
CA THR A 403 -35.15 29.72 -4.99
C THR A 403 -33.73 29.83 -5.52
N VAL A 404 -33.43 30.91 -6.25
CA VAL A 404 -32.06 31.24 -6.69
C VAL A 404 -31.10 31.33 -5.49
N ASP A 405 -31.54 31.91 -4.37
CA ASP A 405 -30.74 32.03 -3.15
C ASP A 405 -30.32 30.66 -2.58
N MET A 406 -31.25 29.69 -2.54
CA MET A 406 -30.94 28.32 -2.08
C MET A 406 -29.90 27.62 -2.96
N LEU A 407 -30.00 27.77 -4.29
CA LEU A 407 -29.01 27.20 -5.21
C LEU A 407 -27.63 27.82 -4.99
N LEU A 408 -27.56 29.15 -4.84
CA LEU A 408 -26.31 29.86 -4.58
C LEU A 408 -25.70 29.51 -3.21
N ILE A 409 -26.52 29.37 -2.16
CA ILE A 409 -26.06 28.90 -0.84
C ILE A 409 -25.46 27.49 -0.95
N ALA A 410 -26.15 26.58 -1.64
CA ALA A 410 -25.65 25.22 -1.87
C ALA A 410 -24.34 25.20 -2.68
N MET A 411 -24.22 26.03 -3.72
CA MET A 411 -23.01 26.13 -4.54
C MET A 411 -21.82 26.75 -3.80
N ARG A 412 -22.05 27.75 -2.94
CA ARG A 412 -21.00 28.34 -2.10
C ARG A 412 -20.49 27.38 -1.02
N SER A 413 -21.34 26.45 -0.57
CA SER A 413 -20.95 25.32 0.30
C SER A 413 -20.20 24.24 -0.48
N ASN A 414 -20.71 23.88 -1.66
CA ASN A 414 -20.12 22.87 -2.54
C ASN A 414 -20.52 23.16 -4.01
N SER A 415 -19.57 23.63 -4.81
CA SER A 415 -19.77 24.00 -6.22
C SER A 415 -20.37 22.88 -7.08
N PHE A 416 -20.05 21.61 -6.76
CA PHE A 416 -20.60 20.45 -7.46
C PHE A 416 -22.09 20.16 -7.16
N ALA A 417 -22.67 20.78 -6.14
CA ALA A 417 -24.03 20.49 -5.66
C ALA A 417 -25.09 20.67 -6.76
N VAL A 418 -24.98 21.76 -7.51
CA VAL A 418 -25.88 22.07 -8.64
C VAL A 418 -25.28 21.62 -9.97
N GLU A 419 -23.94 21.55 -10.08
CA GLU A 419 -23.22 21.21 -11.33
C GLU A 419 -23.61 19.83 -11.88
N ARG A 420 -23.93 18.90 -10.99
CA ARG A 420 -24.32 17.53 -11.32
C ARG A 420 -25.83 17.31 -11.43
N ASN A 421 -26.63 18.33 -11.11
CA ASN A 421 -28.09 18.25 -10.97
C ASN A 421 -28.75 19.45 -11.67
N THR A 422 -28.36 19.71 -12.93
CA THR A 422 -28.81 20.88 -13.69
C THR A 422 -30.32 20.91 -13.94
N ASP A 423 -31.00 19.77 -13.84
CA ASP A 423 -32.47 19.64 -13.87
C ASP A 423 -33.17 20.45 -12.76
N ILE A 424 -32.46 20.78 -11.67
CA ILE A 424 -33.01 21.66 -10.62
C ILE A 424 -33.16 23.10 -11.09
N ILE A 425 -32.30 23.54 -12.02
CA ILE A 425 -32.32 24.88 -12.61
C ILE A 425 -33.54 25.03 -13.53
N ASP A 426 -33.91 23.96 -14.25
CA ASP A 426 -35.06 23.94 -15.16
C ASP A 426 -36.40 24.26 -14.47
N LYS A 427 -36.49 23.99 -13.16
CA LYS A 427 -37.66 24.24 -12.29
C LYS A 427 -37.85 25.71 -11.92
N LEU A 428 -36.86 26.57 -12.16
CA LEU A 428 -36.94 28.03 -11.95
C LEU A 428 -37.73 28.72 -13.06
N SER A 429 -38.18 29.96 -12.82
CA SER A 429 -38.67 30.83 -13.89
C SER A 429 -37.52 31.29 -14.81
N ASP A 430 -37.80 31.67 -16.06
CA ASP A 430 -36.74 32.06 -16.99
C ASP A 430 -35.97 33.32 -16.54
N VAL A 431 -36.65 34.24 -15.84
CA VAL A 431 -36.02 35.41 -15.19
C VAL A 431 -35.09 35.00 -14.05
N ASP A 432 -35.49 34.00 -13.26
CA ASP A 432 -34.67 33.44 -12.19
C ASP A 432 -33.47 32.66 -12.73
N LYS A 433 -33.62 31.95 -13.86
CA LYS A 433 -32.51 31.27 -14.56
C LYS A 433 -31.48 32.27 -15.07
N GLU A 434 -31.91 33.34 -15.75
CA GLU A 434 -31.00 34.39 -16.24
C GLU A 434 -30.24 35.06 -15.07
N SER A 435 -30.94 35.35 -13.97
CA SER A 435 -30.37 35.89 -12.72
C SER A 435 -29.36 34.93 -12.08
N PHE A 436 -29.68 33.63 -12.04
CA PHE A 436 -28.81 32.57 -11.53
C PHE A 436 -27.52 32.46 -12.37
N TRP A 437 -27.62 32.29 -13.69
CA TRP A 437 -26.47 32.09 -14.55
C TRP A 437 -25.51 33.28 -14.55
N LYS A 438 -26.03 34.52 -14.54
CA LYS A 438 -25.19 35.73 -14.40
C LYS A 438 -24.38 35.72 -13.11
N LYS A 439 -25.01 35.39 -11.97
CA LYS A 439 -24.30 35.29 -10.68
C LYS A 439 -23.29 34.15 -10.63
N VAL A 440 -23.59 33.01 -11.27
CA VAL A 440 -22.65 31.89 -11.39
C VAL A 440 -21.39 32.28 -12.16
N VAL A 441 -21.53 33.08 -13.22
CA VAL A 441 -20.39 33.61 -13.99
C VAL A 441 -19.62 34.68 -13.21
N GLU A 442 -20.32 35.61 -12.56
CA GLU A 442 -19.75 36.70 -11.75
C GLU A 442 -18.97 36.18 -10.52
N GLU A 443 -19.58 35.29 -9.73
CA GLU A 443 -18.97 34.71 -8.52
C GLU A 443 -18.08 33.48 -8.83
N LYS A 444 -17.98 33.04 -10.10
CA LYS A 444 -17.19 31.88 -10.57
C LYS A 444 -17.52 30.58 -9.80
N LEU A 445 -18.81 30.30 -9.64
CA LEU A 445 -19.29 29.25 -8.73
C LEU A 445 -19.27 27.82 -9.32
N PHE A 446 -19.07 27.65 -10.64
CA PHE A 446 -18.81 26.34 -11.24
C PHE A 446 -17.32 26.09 -11.44
N ASN A 447 -16.92 24.84 -11.27
CA ASN A 447 -15.51 24.42 -11.37
C ASN A 447 -15.02 24.29 -12.82
N ARG A 448 -15.92 24.35 -13.80
CA ARG A 448 -15.66 24.12 -15.22
C ARG A 448 -16.52 25.06 -16.07
N PRO A 449 -15.96 25.76 -17.07
CA PRO A 449 -16.73 26.60 -17.98
C PRO A 449 -17.83 25.85 -18.75
N ILE A 450 -17.58 24.61 -19.17
CA ILE A 450 -18.54 23.78 -19.93
C ILE A 450 -19.84 23.46 -19.16
N SER A 451 -19.85 23.69 -17.85
CA SER A 451 -21.03 23.56 -16.99
C SER A 451 -21.94 24.80 -17.04
N VAL A 452 -21.51 25.88 -17.72
CA VAL A 452 -22.30 27.09 -18.01
C VAL A 452 -22.74 27.05 -19.49
N PRO A 453 -24.02 27.34 -19.82
CA PRO A 453 -24.46 27.44 -21.22
C PRO A 453 -23.70 28.51 -21.98
N ASP A 454 -23.29 28.20 -23.22
CA ASP A 454 -22.48 29.08 -24.08
C ASP A 454 -23.10 30.48 -24.27
N GLU A 455 -24.44 30.62 -24.20
CA GLU A 455 -25.14 31.92 -24.30
C GLU A 455 -24.81 32.93 -23.17
N TYR A 456 -24.28 32.46 -22.03
CA TYR A 456 -23.80 33.31 -20.93
C TYR A 456 -22.28 33.50 -20.91
N MET A 457 -21.56 32.95 -21.90
CA MET A 457 -20.09 32.91 -21.95
C MET A 457 -19.52 33.71 -23.13
N SER A 458 -18.30 34.21 -22.97
CA SER A 458 -17.53 34.87 -24.03
C SER A 458 -16.07 34.41 -24.03
N GLU A 459 -15.35 34.62 -25.12
CA GLU A 459 -13.93 34.26 -25.20
C GLU A 459 -13.10 34.97 -24.12
N ASP A 460 -13.42 36.23 -23.79
CA ASP A 460 -12.77 36.98 -22.71
C ASP A 460 -13.00 36.32 -21.34
N VAL A 461 -14.25 35.94 -21.03
CA VAL A 461 -14.60 35.25 -19.77
C VAL A 461 -13.88 33.90 -19.68
N ILE A 462 -13.86 33.12 -20.77
CA ILE A 462 -13.11 31.86 -20.82
C ILE A 462 -11.61 32.10 -20.58
N CYS A 463 -11.02 33.12 -21.21
CA CYS A 463 -9.62 33.48 -20.99
C CYS A 463 -9.35 33.88 -19.53
N GLU A 464 -10.24 34.62 -18.87
CA GLU A 464 -10.11 34.94 -17.43
C GLU A 464 -10.20 33.70 -16.54
N TRP A 465 -11.11 32.77 -16.84
CA TRP A 465 -11.26 31.52 -16.09
C TRP A 465 -10.03 30.61 -16.25
N VAL A 466 -9.51 30.50 -17.48
CA VAL A 466 -8.27 29.78 -17.79
C VAL A 466 -7.07 30.40 -17.05
N LYS A 467 -6.90 31.72 -17.10
CA LYS A 467 -5.84 32.43 -16.35
C LYS A 467 -5.97 32.25 -14.84
N GLY A 468 -7.20 32.22 -14.33
CA GLY A 468 -7.52 31.92 -12.93
C GLY A 468 -7.40 30.44 -12.52
N LYS A 469 -7.08 29.54 -13.47
CA LYS A 469 -6.98 28.09 -13.28
C LYS A 469 -8.30 27.40 -12.87
N TYR A 470 -9.43 27.96 -13.31
CA TYR A 470 -10.78 27.37 -13.20
C TYR A 470 -11.08 26.36 -14.33
N CYS A 471 -10.04 25.82 -14.99
CA CYS A 471 -10.12 24.80 -16.03
C CYS A 471 -9.01 23.79 -15.76
N TYR A 472 -9.31 22.50 -15.64
CA TYR A 472 -8.30 21.47 -15.33
C TYR A 472 -7.78 20.78 -16.60
N ASP A 473 -8.66 20.63 -17.59
CA ASP A 473 -8.46 20.00 -18.88
C ASP A 473 -9.06 20.88 -19.99
N THR A 474 -8.53 20.83 -21.21
CA THR A 474 -9.16 21.49 -22.37
C THR A 474 -10.58 20.99 -22.65
N ASN A 475 -10.94 19.80 -22.13
CA ASN A 475 -12.31 19.30 -22.16
C ASN A 475 -13.28 19.97 -21.19
N ASP A 476 -12.81 20.78 -20.25
CA ASP A 476 -13.65 21.65 -19.42
C ASP A 476 -14.13 22.91 -20.16
N ILE A 477 -13.71 23.09 -21.43
CA ILE A 477 -14.07 24.22 -22.30
C ILE A 477 -14.97 23.70 -23.45
N SER A 478 -16.11 24.37 -23.66
CA SER A 478 -17.00 24.08 -24.82
C SER A 478 -16.23 24.23 -26.13
N LYS A 479 -16.52 23.34 -27.10
CA LYS A 479 -15.81 23.29 -28.39
C LYS A 479 -15.84 24.62 -29.15
N VAL A 480 -16.88 25.43 -28.95
CA VAL A 480 -17.04 26.75 -29.58
C VAL A 480 -15.91 27.72 -29.16
N TYR A 481 -15.39 27.60 -27.94
CA TYR A 481 -14.34 28.47 -27.39
C TYR A 481 -12.95 27.82 -27.37
N ARG A 482 -12.74 26.66 -28.00
CA ARG A 482 -11.39 26.07 -28.15
C ARG A 482 -10.62 26.72 -29.32
N THR A 483 -10.60 28.04 -29.33
CA THR A 483 -9.85 28.82 -30.32
C THR A 483 -8.35 28.75 -30.01
N GLU A 484 -7.50 29.00 -31.02
CA GLU A 484 -6.04 28.99 -30.82
C GLU A 484 -5.60 29.95 -29.70
N ASN A 485 -6.27 31.11 -29.58
CA ASN A 485 -6.04 32.08 -28.50
C ASN A 485 -6.28 31.47 -27.11
N VAL A 486 -7.45 30.87 -26.89
CA VAL A 486 -7.81 30.22 -25.61
C VAL A 486 -6.89 29.06 -25.29
N LEU A 487 -6.55 28.21 -26.27
CA LEU A 487 -5.67 27.06 -26.07
C LEU A 487 -4.22 27.48 -25.75
N VAL A 488 -3.74 28.58 -26.36
CA VAL A 488 -2.43 29.16 -26.04
C VAL A 488 -2.41 29.79 -24.65
N GLU A 489 -3.47 30.48 -24.22
CA GLU A 489 -3.58 30.96 -22.84
C GLU A 489 -3.69 29.80 -21.83
N PHE A 490 -4.35 28.69 -22.19
CA PHE A 490 -4.40 27.48 -21.37
C PHE A 490 -3.02 26.84 -21.22
N ALA A 491 -2.26 26.70 -22.32
CA ALA A 491 -0.87 26.22 -22.27
C ALA A 491 0.03 27.08 -21.36
N LYS A 492 -0.18 28.41 -21.33
CA LYS A 492 0.56 29.33 -20.43
C LYS A 492 0.13 29.18 -18.97
N ALA A 493 -1.15 28.99 -18.68
CA ALA A 493 -1.67 28.80 -17.32
C ALA A 493 -1.30 27.42 -16.73
N HIS A 494 -1.21 26.41 -17.59
CA HIS A 494 -1.01 24.99 -17.25
C HIS A 494 0.11 24.34 -18.07
N PRO A 495 1.37 24.81 -17.95
CA PRO A 495 2.50 24.29 -18.72
C PRO A 495 2.86 22.84 -18.37
N ASP A 496 2.36 22.30 -17.25
CA ASP A 496 2.47 20.91 -16.83
C ASP A 496 1.51 19.95 -17.57
N ARG A 497 0.66 20.46 -18.47
CA ARG A 497 -0.49 19.72 -19.02
C ARG A 497 -0.51 19.68 -20.54
N PHE A 498 -0.64 18.46 -21.07
CA PHE A 498 -0.86 18.20 -22.48
C PHE A 498 -2.16 17.41 -22.65
N THR A 499 -3.24 18.13 -22.96
CA THR A 499 -4.64 17.63 -23.11
C THR A 499 -5.23 17.93 -24.49
N PHE A 500 -4.46 18.58 -25.39
CA PHE A 500 -4.91 19.11 -26.68
C PHE A 500 -5.18 17.99 -27.70
N GLY A 501 -6.40 17.96 -28.25
CA GLY A 501 -6.80 16.98 -29.25
C GLY A 501 -6.01 17.10 -30.55
N TYR A 502 -5.82 16.00 -31.28
CA TYR A 502 -5.00 15.95 -32.50
C TYR A 502 -5.45 16.96 -33.59
N GLU A 503 -6.74 17.29 -33.66
CA GLU A 503 -7.32 18.28 -34.58
C GLU A 503 -7.15 19.73 -34.09
N GLU A 504 -6.98 19.93 -32.78
CA GLU A 504 -6.84 21.23 -32.10
C GLU A 504 -5.38 21.72 -32.08
N GLN A 505 -4.41 20.83 -32.35
CA GLN A 505 -2.98 21.15 -32.32
C GLN A 505 -2.55 21.99 -33.54
N THR A 506 -2.03 23.20 -33.26
CA THR A 506 -1.37 24.08 -34.22
C THR A 506 0.14 24.17 -33.93
N GLN A 507 0.96 24.55 -34.91
CA GLN A 507 2.40 24.72 -34.69
C GLN A 507 2.70 25.79 -33.63
N SER A 508 1.92 26.88 -33.60
CA SER A 508 2.06 27.98 -32.62
C SER A 508 1.83 27.47 -31.19
N LEU A 509 0.79 26.66 -30.98
CA LEU A 509 0.48 26.03 -29.70
C LEU A 509 1.59 25.07 -29.25
N ILE A 510 2.05 24.18 -30.15
CA ILE A 510 3.12 23.22 -29.83
C ILE A 510 4.45 23.93 -29.54
N ASP A 511 4.85 24.91 -30.34
CA ASP A 511 6.06 25.71 -30.11
C ASP A 511 5.97 26.46 -28.76
N THR A 512 4.80 27.03 -28.44
CA THR A 512 4.54 27.65 -27.13
C THR A 512 4.72 26.65 -25.99
N MET A 513 4.06 25.48 -26.06
CA MET A 513 4.17 24.44 -25.04
C MET A 513 5.61 23.98 -24.80
N MET A 514 6.37 23.74 -25.87
CA MET A 514 7.76 23.28 -25.79
C MET A 514 8.68 24.37 -25.23
N SER A 515 8.41 25.65 -25.54
CA SER A 515 9.15 26.80 -24.99
C SER A 515 8.97 26.97 -23.47
N LEU A 516 7.84 26.53 -22.93
CA LEU A 516 7.52 26.59 -21.49
C LEU A 516 8.18 25.45 -20.69
N GLN A 517 8.72 24.41 -21.35
CA GLN A 517 9.37 23.28 -20.67
C GLN A 517 10.83 23.54 -20.35
N THR A 518 11.15 23.63 -19.06
CA THR A 518 12.53 23.77 -18.55
C THR A 518 13.32 22.47 -18.50
N LYS A 519 12.66 21.30 -18.65
CA LYS A 519 13.28 19.98 -18.60
C LYS A 519 12.98 19.19 -19.87
N ASP A 520 14.02 18.62 -20.46
CA ASP A 520 13.93 17.81 -21.67
C ASP A 520 13.07 16.55 -21.52
N ILE A 521 13.04 15.96 -20.32
CA ILE A 521 12.17 14.80 -20.03
C ILE A 521 10.68 15.13 -20.22
N CYS A 522 10.26 16.35 -19.91
CA CYS A 522 8.89 16.81 -20.15
C CYS A 522 8.63 16.97 -21.65
N LYS A 523 9.57 17.56 -22.41
CA LYS A 523 9.49 17.69 -23.88
C LYS A 523 9.38 16.31 -24.55
N GLY A 524 10.21 15.36 -24.15
CA GLY A 524 10.18 13.97 -24.65
C GLY A 524 8.87 13.24 -24.33
N MET A 525 8.32 13.43 -23.12
CA MET A 525 7.00 12.91 -22.76
C MET A 525 5.86 13.56 -23.59
N TYR A 526 5.95 14.86 -23.87
CA TYR A 526 4.93 15.57 -24.66
C TYR A 526 4.99 15.22 -26.14
N LEU A 527 6.17 15.03 -26.74
CA LEU A 527 6.30 14.67 -28.16
C LEU A 527 5.52 13.39 -28.54
N LYS A 528 5.39 12.43 -27.62
CA LYS A 528 4.57 11.22 -27.80
C LYS A 528 3.07 11.51 -27.96
N LYS A 529 2.61 12.68 -27.52
CA LYS A 529 1.22 13.17 -27.66
C LYS A 529 1.04 14.20 -28.79
N VAL A 530 2.14 14.74 -29.32
CA VAL A 530 2.15 15.69 -30.44
C VAL A 530 1.93 14.93 -31.75
N ARG A 531 1.07 15.47 -32.61
CA ARG A 531 0.81 14.93 -33.96
C ARG A 531 2.10 14.87 -34.79
N PRO A 532 2.43 13.75 -35.46
CA PRO A 532 3.73 13.54 -36.12
C PRO A 532 4.23 14.66 -37.05
N ASP A 533 3.35 15.30 -37.81
CA ASP A 533 3.68 16.40 -38.75
C ASP A 533 4.07 17.72 -38.06
N LEU A 534 3.74 17.90 -36.78
CA LEU A 534 4.08 19.08 -35.98
C LEU A 534 5.40 18.91 -35.20
N ARG A 535 6.02 17.72 -35.27
CA ARG A 535 7.27 17.40 -34.56
C ARG A 535 8.47 17.94 -35.34
N ARG A 536 9.07 19.03 -34.84
CA ARG A 536 10.32 19.60 -35.38
C ARG A 536 11.45 18.57 -35.26
N LYS A 537 12.08 18.22 -36.38
CA LYS A 537 13.13 17.20 -36.43
C LYS A 537 14.30 17.54 -35.51
N GLU A 538 14.70 18.80 -35.48
CA GLU A 538 15.82 19.31 -34.69
C GLU A 538 15.64 19.02 -33.19
N LEU A 539 14.40 19.15 -32.69
CA LEU A 539 14.05 18.87 -31.30
C LEU A 539 14.05 17.35 -31.00
N VAL A 540 13.61 16.51 -31.94
CA VAL A 540 13.66 15.05 -31.78
C VAL A 540 15.10 14.57 -31.71
N ASP A 541 15.96 15.06 -32.61
CA ASP A 541 17.39 14.70 -32.66
C ASP A 541 18.15 15.18 -31.41
N GLU A 542 17.82 16.36 -30.86
CA GLU A 542 18.34 16.86 -29.57
C GLU A 542 17.95 15.94 -28.40
N LEU A 543 16.67 15.60 -28.29
CA LEU A 543 16.15 14.81 -27.16
C LEU A 543 16.61 13.35 -27.18
N CYS A 544 16.91 12.78 -28.36
CA CYS A 544 17.55 11.46 -28.47
C CYS A 544 18.92 11.43 -27.76
N ILE A 545 19.56 12.58 -27.54
CA ILE A 545 20.82 12.70 -26.82
C ILE A 545 20.59 12.93 -25.32
N SER A 546 19.68 13.84 -24.94
CA SER A 546 19.50 14.25 -23.53
C SER A 546 18.57 13.35 -22.72
N VAL A 547 17.58 12.72 -23.35
CA VAL A 547 16.59 11.82 -22.73
C VAL A 547 16.37 10.53 -23.55
N PRO A 548 17.44 9.74 -23.77
CA PRO A 548 17.43 8.59 -24.69
C PRO A 548 16.39 7.51 -24.32
N ARG A 549 16.10 7.33 -23.02
CA ARG A 549 15.17 6.31 -22.52
C ARG A 549 13.72 6.64 -22.86
N GLU A 550 13.36 7.92 -22.78
CA GLU A 550 12.06 8.41 -23.21
C GLU A 550 11.94 8.35 -24.73
N MET A 551 13.00 8.67 -25.48
CA MET A 551 12.96 8.74 -26.94
C MET A 551 13.00 7.39 -27.66
N ILE A 552 13.68 6.36 -27.12
CA ILE A 552 13.75 5.02 -27.74
C ILE A 552 12.38 4.34 -27.96
N SER A 553 11.34 4.91 -27.34
CA SER A 553 9.95 4.47 -27.37
C SER A 553 9.00 5.46 -28.07
N LEU A 554 9.54 6.37 -28.90
CA LEU A 554 8.76 7.22 -29.80
C LEU A 554 8.36 6.43 -31.05
N ASP A 555 7.08 6.49 -31.42
CA ASP A 555 6.46 5.89 -32.61
C ASP A 555 7.15 6.26 -33.94
N THR A 556 7.70 7.47 -34.05
CA THR A 556 8.39 7.96 -35.26
C THR A 556 9.92 7.91 -35.17
N ILE A 557 10.52 7.14 -34.25
CA ILE A 557 11.99 7.05 -34.15
C ILE A 557 12.58 6.24 -35.31
N THR A 558 13.69 6.71 -35.88
CA THR A 558 14.39 6.00 -36.97
C THR A 558 15.47 5.03 -36.46
N LYS A 559 15.91 4.10 -37.32
CA LYS A 559 17.01 3.17 -36.99
C LYS A 559 18.28 3.93 -36.58
N GLU A 560 18.63 4.98 -37.32
CA GLU A 560 19.83 5.80 -37.08
C GLU A 560 19.79 6.49 -35.71
N GLN A 561 18.60 6.91 -35.26
CA GLN A 561 18.40 7.50 -33.94
C GLN A 561 18.57 6.43 -32.83
N ILE A 562 18.03 5.22 -33.02
CA ILE A 562 18.24 4.10 -32.07
C ILE A 562 19.72 3.68 -32.05
N ASP A 563 20.37 3.52 -33.20
CA ASP A 563 21.80 3.20 -33.30
C ASP A 563 22.66 4.25 -32.58
N GLY A 564 22.32 5.54 -32.73
CA GLY A 564 22.94 6.64 -32.00
C GLY A 564 22.74 6.57 -30.48
N ILE A 565 21.56 6.15 -30.02
CA ILE A 565 21.27 5.92 -28.59
C ILE A 565 22.04 4.71 -28.05
N ILE A 566 21.96 3.55 -28.70
CA ILE A 566 22.58 2.29 -28.25
C ILE A 566 24.11 2.39 -28.27
N SER A 567 24.70 3.05 -29.26
CA SER A 567 26.14 3.32 -29.33
C SER A 567 26.66 4.09 -28.10
N ARG A 568 25.84 5.00 -27.55
CA ARG A 568 26.19 5.81 -26.35
C ARG A 568 25.77 5.13 -25.04
N PHE A 569 24.67 4.38 -25.06
CA PHE A 569 24.05 3.76 -23.89
C PHE A 569 23.70 2.29 -24.14
N PRO A 570 24.69 1.37 -24.28
CA PRO A 570 24.44 -0.03 -24.69
C PRO A 570 23.47 -0.81 -23.79
N GLY A 571 23.31 -0.39 -22.53
CA GLY A 571 22.36 -1.00 -21.61
C GLY A 571 20.88 -0.80 -21.98
N LEU A 572 20.55 0.23 -22.77
CA LEU A 572 19.18 0.50 -23.23
C LEU A 572 18.71 -0.46 -24.33
N ILE A 573 19.56 -1.37 -24.81
CA ILE A 573 19.18 -2.41 -25.78
C ILE A 573 18.05 -3.32 -25.26
N VAL A 574 17.92 -3.44 -23.93
CA VAL A 574 16.84 -4.19 -23.28
C VAL A 574 15.47 -3.50 -23.32
N GLU A 575 15.44 -2.22 -23.72
CA GLU A 575 14.24 -1.38 -23.84
C GLU A 575 13.94 -0.99 -25.31
N ALA A 576 14.79 -1.43 -26.24
CA ALA A 576 14.64 -1.15 -27.66
C ALA A 576 13.42 -1.88 -28.27
N PRO A 577 12.71 -1.27 -29.23
CA PRO A 577 11.53 -1.87 -29.85
C PRO A 577 11.88 -3.14 -30.64
N MET A 578 10.93 -4.09 -30.70
CA MET A 578 11.21 -5.42 -31.29
C MET A 578 11.52 -5.42 -32.79
N TRP A 579 11.07 -4.41 -33.55
CA TRP A 579 11.44 -4.29 -34.96
C TRP A 579 12.96 -4.11 -35.10
N TYR A 580 13.57 -3.28 -34.24
CA TYR A 580 15.02 -3.05 -34.20
C TYR A 580 15.79 -4.31 -33.81
N ILE A 581 15.34 -5.05 -32.77
CA ILE A 581 15.97 -6.32 -32.36
C ILE A 581 15.91 -7.38 -33.50
N ARG A 582 14.83 -7.39 -34.29
CA ARG A 582 14.70 -8.29 -35.45
C ARG A 582 15.62 -7.89 -36.61
N GLU A 583 15.88 -6.61 -36.81
CA GLU A 583 16.89 -6.16 -37.78
C GLU A 583 18.31 -6.54 -37.37
N LEU A 584 18.69 -6.37 -36.10
CA LEU A 584 20.00 -6.82 -35.60
C LEU A 584 20.25 -8.32 -35.84
N ARG A 585 19.20 -9.14 -35.83
CA ARG A 585 19.28 -10.56 -36.21
C ARG A 585 19.61 -10.73 -37.70
N ALA A 586 18.95 -9.99 -38.59
CA ALA A 586 19.19 -10.07 -40.04
C ALA A 586 20.59 -9.57 -40.43
N ASP A 587 21.03 -8.45 -39.85
CA ASP A 587 22.36 -7.87 -40.07
C ASP A 587 23.48 -8.81 -39.57
N GLY A 588 23.20 -9.62 -38.53
CA GLY A 588 24.10 -10.66 -38.03
C GLY A 588 24.27 -11.87 -38.96
N GLU A 589 23.22 -12.26 -39.70
CA GLU A 589 23.29 -13.37 -40.67
C GLU A 589 24.11 -12.96 -41.90
N HIS A 590 23.93 -11.74 -42.43
CA HIS A 590 24.72 -11.23 -43.56
C HIS A 590 26.22 -11.06 -43.25
N ASN A 591 26.58 -10.58 -42.06
CA ASN A 591 27.98 -10.41 -41.68
C ASN A 591 28.71 -11.74 -41.40
N SER A 592 27.99 -12.84 -41.16
CA SER A 592 28.60 -14.16 -40.97
C SER A 592 29.23 -14.73 -42.24
N VAL A 593 28.66 -14.40 -43.42
CA VAL A 593 29.12 -14.90 -44.73
C VAL A 593 30.41 -14.19 -45.16
N LYS A 594 30.51 -12.86 -44.98
CA LYS A 594 31.73 -12.09 -45.29
C LYS A 594 32.93 -12.50 -44.43
N ASN A 595 32.71 -12.73 -43.14
CA ASN A 595 33.79 -13.07 -42.20
C ASN A 595 34.42 -14.48 -42.39
N MET A 596 33.91 -15.29 -43.33
CA MET A 596 34.56 -16.56 -43.72
C MET A 596 35.63 -16.40 -44.81
N GLU A 597 35.61 -15.33 -45.60
CA GLU A 597 36.58 -15.13 -46.70
C GLU A 597 37.86 -14.42 -46.21
N ASP A 598 37.71 -13.39 -45.36
CA ASP A 598 38.86 -12.58 -44.89
C ASP A 598 39.74 -13.29 -43.83
N LYS A 599 39.27 -14.37 -43.21
CA LYS A 599 40.00 -15.11 -42.15
C LYS A 599 41.05 -16.09 -42.67
N LYS A 600 41.51 -15.92 -43.92
CA LYS A 600 42.48 -16.80 -44.59
C LYS A 600 43.85 -16.17 -44.87
N MET A 601 44.20 -15.08 -44.18
CA MET A 601 45.56 -14.54 -44.16
C MET A 601 45.97 -14.00 -42.77
N SER A 602 47.28 -14.11 -42.48
CA SER A 602 48.00 -13.67 -41.26
C SER A 602 47.79 -14.47 -39.97
N LEU A 603 48.76 -15.33 -39.68
CA LEU A 603 48.96 -16.03 -38.40
C LEU A 603 50.46 -15.92 -38.04
N SER A 604 50.82 -14.92 -37.23
CA SER A 604 52.10 -14.77 -36.51
C SER A 604 52.08 -13.42 -35.76
N SER A 605 52.66 -13.22 -34.59
CA SER A 605 53.16 -14.12 -33.53
C SER A 605 53.66 -13.24 -32.37
N GLU A 606 53.37 -13.58 -31.11
CA GLU A 606 54.22 -13.29 -29.93
C GLU A 606 54.52 -11.79 -29.56
N ASN A 607 54.92 -11.37 -28.35
CA ASN A 607 55.09 -12.06 -27.06
C ASN A 607 54.94 -11.09 -25.85
N ASN A 608 54.84 -11.69 -24.66
CA ASN A 608 54.76 -11.17 -23.28
C ASN A 608 55.47 -9.87 -22.85
N SER A 609 54.94 -9.24 -21.79
CA SER A 609 55.73 -8.87 -20.59
C SER A 609 54.90 -8.89 -19.28
N LEU A 610 55.52 -9.33 -18.18
CA LEU A 610 54.97 -9.47 -16.81
C LEU A 610 55.43 -8.31 -15.89
N ILE A 611 54.80 -8.16 -14.72
CA ILE A 611 55.45 -8.05 -13.37
C ILE A 611 54.39 -7.96 -12.24
N ASP A 612 54.61 -8.67 -11.12
CA ASP A 612 53.83 -8.68 -9.85
C ASP A 612 54.05 -7.39 -9.01
N GLY A 613 53.35 -7.04 -7.91
CA GLY A 613 52.35 -7.62 -6.97
C GLY A 613 52.23 -6.63 -5.78
N PRO A 614 51.84 -6.97 -4.51
CA PRO A 614 51.03 -8.08 -3.98
C PRO A 614 49.83 -7.60 -3.08
N LEU A 615 49.14 -8.53 -2.40
CA LEU A 615 48.00 -8.28 -1.48
C LEU A 615 48.41 -7.74 -0.09
N ASN A 616 47.47 -7.08 0.63
CA ASN A 616 47.23 -7.32 2.07
C ASN A 616 45.88 -6.76 2.60
N VAL A 617 45.27 -7.47 3.57
CA VAL A 617 43.99 -7.17 4.30
C VAL A 617 44.11 -7.79 5.71
N PRO A 618 43.79 -7.12 6.85
CA PRO A 618 42.60 -7.51 7.65
C PRO A 618 41.95 -6.50 8.65
N LEU A 619 40.61 -6.40 8.60
CA LEU A 619 39.57 -6.56 9.68
C LEU A 619 39.71 -6.11 11.17
N LYS A 620 38.53 -5.70 11.73
CA LYS A 620 38.06 -5.57 13.16
C LYS A 620 38.57 -4.34 13.94
N LYS A 621 37.88 -3.73 14.93
CA LYS A 621 36.83 -4.06 15.95
C LYS A 621 35.87 -2.83 16.16
N GLN A 622 34.75 -2.79 16.91
CA GLN A 622 33.77 -3.77 17.47
C GLN A 622 32.35 -3.11 17.62
N ILE A 623 31.77 -3.01 18.84
CA ILE A 623 30.42 -2.48 19.23
C ILE A 623 30.54 -1.93 20.67
N GLU A 624 29.78 -0.88 21.04
CA GLU A 624 29.23 -0.73 22.41
C GLU A 624 28.02 0.22 22.43
N PHE A 625 26.87 -0.27 22.89
CA PHE A 625 25.75 0.52 23.42
C PHE A 625 25.42 -0.08 24.79
N THR A 626 25.54 0.71 25.84
CA THR A 626 25.35 0.27 27.23
C THR A 626 23.94 0.57 27.73
N ASP A 627 23.32 -0.46 28.29
CA ASP A 627 22.43 -0.46 29.46
C ASP A 627 21.40 0.67 29.65
N ILE A 628 20.12 0.31 29.53
CA ILE A 628 19.04 0.95 30.29
C ILE A 628 18.60 -0.04 31.37
N ARG A 629 18.81 0.32 32.63
CA ARG A 629 18.28 -0.42 33.80
C ARG A 629 16.77 -0.22 33.92
N VAL A 630 16.06 -1.29 34.24
CA VAL A 630 14.68 -1.23 34.78
C VAL A 630 14.66 -1.93 36.14
N ASP A 631 15.63 -1.56 36.98
CA ASP A 631 15.74 -2.01 38.36
C ASP A 631 14.77 -1.19 39.23
N GLU A 632 13.58 -1.73 39.50
CA GLU A 632 12.78 -1.48 40.73
C GLU A 632 11.47 -2.30 40.80
N TRP A 633 11.13 -3.08 39.77
CA TRP A 633 9.88 -3.89 39.72
C TRP A 633 10.07 -5.42 39.79
N GLU A 634 11.30 -5.93 39.91
CA GLU A 634 11.56 -7.37 39.98
C GLU A 634 11.10 -8.06 41.29
N GLN A 635 10.65 -7.28 42.30
CA GLN A 635 10.36 -7.80 43.65
C GLN A 635 8.87 -7.94 44.02
N ILE A 636 7.94 -7.70 43.09
CA ILE A 636 6.51 -7.99 43.32
C ILE A 636 6.13 -9.22 42.50
N SER A 637 5.88 -10.34 43.19
CA SER A 637 5.39 -11.56 42.55
C SER A 637 3.99 -11.35 41.98
N LEU A 638 3.66 -12.02 40.88
CA LEU A 638 2.27 -12.14 40.41
C LEU A 638 1.35 -12.62 41.55
N PHE A 639 1.87 -13.45 42.46
CA PHE A 639 1.14 -13.94 43.62
C PHE A 639 0.93 -12.89 44.73
N ASP A 640 1.80 -11.89 44.87
CA ASP A 640 1.60 -10.78 45.82
C ASP A 640 0.50 -9.81 45.32
N LEU A 641 0.46 -9.60 43.99
CA LEU A 641 -0.60 -8.86 43.31
C LEU A 641 -1.98 -9.54 43.45
N LEU A 642 -2.05 -10.86 43.59
CA LEU A 642 -3.31 -11.62 43.68
C LEU A 642 -3.67 -12.08 45.10
N GLY A 643 -2.72 -11.98 46.06
CA GLY A 643 -2.85 -12.51 47.42
C GLY A 643 -3.33 -11.53 48.51
N ALA A 644 -3.30 -10.23 48.24
CA ALA A 644 -3.83 -9.17 49.14
C ALA A 644 -5.18 -8.61 48.66
#